data_AF-A0AAV8DGE7-F1
#
_entry.id   AF-A0AAV8DGE7-F1
#
_cell.length_a   1.000
_cell.length_b   1.000
_cell.length_c   1.000
_cell.angle_alpha   90.00
_cell.angle_beta   90.00
_cell.angle_gamma   90.00
#
_symmetry.space_group_name_H-M   'P 1'
#
loop_
_entity.id
_entity.type
_entity.pdbx_description
1 polymer ?
#
loop_
_entity_poly.entity_id
_entity_poly.type
_entity_poly.pdbx_seq_one_letter_code
_entity_poly.pdbx_strand_id
1 'polypeptide(L)'
;MVVVVVEGGDSPATEKLELFLSIGLDRRTAENALVNPKVTSNLVAVIEEAGVKGSSKTIGNLLYTVATKYPTNALLHRPVLIKYIISSKIKNSAQLDAALSFLSSIGSDSFDFKNFEEVSGVGVEVSIEEIKSTIEAVLEENMKSILELRYHINVGNLCGQVRKRHPWADAKLIKELIENNLPPILGEKTDADKEPMKKKKGKPVKFEDKTEAIVASSLLSEEEENPFSIFPNPEENIKVHTEIFFSDGNIWRAYNTKERLEQHLKATGGKVFTRFPPEPNGYLHIGHAKALYIDFGLAREKDGVCYLRFDDTNPVAERMEYIEHIKEIIEWMGWKPFKVTYTSDYFDHLYELAVELIKMGLAYVDHQTPEEIKEYREKMINSPWRDRPIEESLKLFDEMKRGMIEEGKATLRLKQDMQNNNKNMCDLIAYRIKFSTHPKAGDKWHIYPSYDYSHCIVDSLENITHSLCSLEFEIRRPSYYWLLLVLGLYQPHVWEYSRLNVSNTVMSKRKLNRLVTEKWVDSWDDPRLMTLAGLRRRGVSSTSINAFIRRVGITRSDNSMISSDRLDYHIREELNKTAPRTMVVLHPLKVIITNLDKESILYLDARMWPHAPSDDASSYYNVPFTRVVYIESSDFRLKDSKDYYGLAPGKSVLLKYAFPIRCTEVIYGENLDTVVEVHAEYELVKETKPKGVLHWVAEPSPGAEPLKVEVRLFEKLFHSENPSELEDWLGDLNPHSKEIINDAYAVPSLAGASIGDKFQFERLGYFAVDLDSTDKKLVFNRTVTLRDSFSKGGSSKPVK
;
A
#
# COMPACT_ATOMS: atom_id res chain seq x y z
N MET A 1 -9.34 -38.16 -47.56
CA MET A 1 -9.79 -39.51 -47.16
C MET A 1 -10.31 -39.39 -45.73
N VAL A 2 -11.37 -40.12 -45.35
CA VAL A 2 -12.28 -39.74 -44.26
C VAL A 2 -12.09 -40.65 -43.03
N VAL A 3 -12.45 -40.15 -41.83
CA VAL A 3 -12.50 -40.83 -40.50
C VAL A 3 -11.08 -41.22 -39.99
N VAL A 4 -10.72 -41.14 -38.70
CA VAL A 4 -11.52 -41.35 -37.49
C VAL A 4 -11.21 -40.33 -36.37
N VAL A 5 -12.27 -39.74 -35.81
CA VAL A 5 -12.25 -39.13 -34.47
C VAL A 5 -12.36 -40.28 -33.46
N VAL A 6 -11.36 -40.45 -32.61
CA VAL A 6 -11.44 -41.42 -31.50
C VAL A 6 -12.02 -40.69 -30.31
N GLU A 7 -13.26 -41.02 -29.96
CA GLU A 7 -13.84 -40.67 -28.67
C GLU A 7 -13.05 -41.39 -27.58
N GLY A 8 -12.24 -40.64 -26.82
CA GLY A 8 -11.59 -41.13 -25.62
C GLY A 8 -12.62 -41.19 -24.50
N GLY A 9 -13.11 -42.40 -24.19
CA GLY A 9 -13.93 -42.59 -23.00
C GLY A 9 -13.13 -42.34 -21.72
N ASP A 10 -13.66 -41.50 -20.84
CA ASP A 10 -13.02 -41.24 -19.56
C ASP A 10 -12.89 -42.51 -18.73
N SER A 11 -11.69 -42.74 -18.20
CA SER A 11 -11.47 -43.85 -17.29
C SER A 11 -11.99 -43.47 -15.89
N PRO A 12 -12.53 -44.41 -15.10
CA PRO A 12 -12.91 -44.14 -13.70
C PRO A 12 -11.75 -43.75 -12.78
N ALA A 13 -10.50 -43.77 -13.28
CA ALA A 13 -9.32 -43.21 -12.63
C ALA A 13 -9.09 -41.74 -13.00
N THR A 14 -9.48 -41.31 -14.21
CA THR A 14 -9.42 -39.92 -14.67
C THR A 14 -10.36 -39.04 -13.83
N GLU A 15 -11.64 -39.43 -13.72
CA GLU A 15 -12.64 -38.70 -12.93
C GLU A 15 -12.22 -38.53 -11.46
N LYS A 16 -11.59 -39.56 -10.86
CA LYS A 16 -11.10 -39.51 -9.47
C LYS A 16 -9.84 -38.67 -9.32
N LEU A 17 -8.96 -38.64 -10.33
CA LEU A 17 -7.82 -37.75 -10.37
C LEU A 17 -8.28 -36.29 -10.40
N GLU A 18 -9.24 -35.96 -11.26
CA GLU A 18 -9.83 -34.62 -11.32
C GLU A 18 -10.55 -34.24 -10.02
N LEU A 19 -11.29 -35.17 -9.41
CA LEU A 19 -11.91 -34.95 -8.10
C LEU A 19 -10.86 -34.61 -7.01
N PHE A 20 -9.74 -35.34 -6.96
CA PHE A 20 -8.67 -35.09 -5.99
C PHE A 20 -7.89 -33.80 -6.26
N LEU A 21 -7.69 -33.45 -7.54
CA LEU A 21 -7.13 -32.15 -7.93
C LEU A 21 -8.08 -31.00 -7.59
N SER A 22 -9.40 -31.19 -7.70
CA SER A 22 -10.41 -30.15 -7.45
C SER A 22 -10.43 -29.65 -6.00
N ILE A 23 -10.02 -30.47 -5.03
CA ILE A 23 -9.88 -30.06 -3.63
C ILE A 23 -8.52 -29.39 -3.32
N GLY A 24 -7.67 -29.19 -4.33
CA GLY A 24 -6.41 -28.48 -4.21
C GLY A 24 -5.21 -29.35 -3.80
N LEU A 25 -5.31 -30.68 -3.90
CA LEU A 25 -4.15 -31.56 -3.75
C LEU A 25 -3.18 -31.36 -4.92
N ASP A 26 -1.88 -31.43 -4.65
CA ASP A 26 -0.89 -31.47 -5.73
C ASP A 26 -1.01 -32.77 -6.53
N ARG A 27 -0.64 -32.71 -7.80
CA ARG A 27 -0.77 -33.82 -8.75
C ARG A 27 -0.10 -35.11 -8.27
N ARG A 28 1.09 -35.01 -7.65
CA ARG A 28 1.83 -36.17 -7.14
C ARG A 28 1.11 -36.81 -5.95
N THR A 29 0.57 -36.01 -5.03
CA THR A 29 -0.24 -36.51 -3.91
C THR A 29 -1.55 -37.14 -4.38
N ALA A 30 -2.23 -36.53 -5.37
CA ALA A 30 -3.44 -37.08 -5.97
C ALA A 30 -3.20 -38.41 -6.70
N GLU A 31 -2.13 -38.50 -7.51
CA GLU A 31 -1.70 -39.74 -8.18
C GLU A 31 -1.30 -40.82 -7.16
N ASN A 32 -0.56 -40.48 -6.10
CA ASN A 32 -0.24 -41.40 -5.01
C ASN A 32 -1.47 -41.88 -4.23
N ALA A 33 -2.50 -41.04 -4.07
CA ALA A 33 -3.75 -41.42 -3.41
C ALA A 33 -4.46 -42.54 -4.20
N LEU A 34 -4.54 -42.40 -5.53
CA LEU A 34 -5.19 -43.36 -6.44
C LEU A 34 -4.55 -44.75 -6.40
N VAL A 35 -3.23 -44.83 -6.17
CA VAL A 35 -2.48 -46.10 -6.07
C VAL A 35 -2.91 -46.96 -4.87
N ASN A 36 -3.50 -46.37 -3.83
CA ASN A 36 -3.95 -47.09 -2.63
C ASN A 36 -5.49 -47.13 -2.54
N PRO A 37 -6.16 -48.25 -2.90
CA PRO A 37 -7.62 -48.32 -2.95
C PRO A 37 -8.34 -47.92 -1.66
N LYS A 38 -7.72 -48.14 -0.49
CA LYS A 38 -8.28 -47.74 0.81
C LYS A 38 -8.23 -46.23 1.00
N VAL A 39 -7.13 -45.59 0.62
CA VAL A 39 -7.00 -44.12 0.66
C VAL A 39 -7.92 -43.49 -0.38
N THR A 40 -7.99 -44.04 -1.60
CA THR A 40 -8.94 -43.61 -2.64
C THR A 40 -10.38 -43.62 -2.14
N SER A 41 -10.84 -44.73 -1.55
CA SER A 41 -12.22 -44.86 -1.05
C SER A 41 -12.51 -43.91 0.12
N ASN A 42 -11.58 -43.81 1.08
CA ASN A 42 -11.71 -42.88 2.21
C ASN A 42 -11.74 -41.42 1.74
N LEU A 43 -10.91 -41.05 0.77
CA LEU A 43 -10.79 -39.68 0.29
C LEU A 43 -12.03 -39.26 -0.50
N VAL A 44 -12.57 -40.14 -1.35
CA VAL A 44 -13.88 -39.91 -2.01
C VAL A 44 -14.97 -39.66 -0.96
N ALA A 45 -15.10 -40.53 0.05
CA ALA A 45 -16.11 -40.37 1.11
C ALA A 45 -15.93 -39.07 1.92
N VAL A 46 -14.70 -38.66 2.20
CA VAL A 46 -14.40 -37.39 2.90
C VAL A 46 -14.73 -36.17 2.02
N ILE A 47 -14.53 -36.25 0.70
CA ILE A 47 -14.89 -35.18 -0.24
C ILE A 47 -16.41 -35.08 -0.40
N GLU A 48 -17.12 -36.21 -0.47
CA GLU A 48 -18.58 -36.26 -0.48
C GLU A 48 -19.20 -35.69 0.82
N GLU A 49 -18.69 -36.10 1.98
CA GLU A 49 -19.08 -35.53 3.29
C GLU A 49 -18.76 -34.03 3.42
N ALA A 50 -17.70 -33.56 2.74
CA ALA A 50 -17.33 -32.16 2.73
C ALA A 50 -18.21 -31.30 1.81
N GLY A 51 -18.83 -31.88 0.78
CA GLY A 51 -19.73 -31.17 -0.14
C GLY A 51 -19.06 -30.05 -0.96
N VAL A 52 -17.73 -29.97 -0.99
CA VAL A 52 -16.97 -28.92 -1.68
C VAL A 52 -16.59 -29.34 -3.10
N LYS A 53 -16.87 -28.45 -4.07
CA LYS A 53 -16.36 -28.53 -5.44
C LYS A 53 -15.41 -27.35 -5.65
N GLY A 54 -14.14 -27.54 -5.30
CA GLY A 54 -13.16 -26.46 -5.16
C GLY A 54 -12.84 -26.16 -3.71
N SER A 55 -11.59 -26.35 -3.29
CA SER A 55 -11.08 -25.89 -1.99
C SER A 55 -9.61 -25.48 -2.08
N SER A 56 -9.14 -24.69 -1.10
CA SER A 56 -7.73 -24.32 -1.00
C SER A 56 -6.84 -25.54 -0.75
N LYS A 57 -5.59 -25.51 -1.22
CA LYS A 57 -4.58 -26.56 -0.96
C LYS A 57 -4.42 -26.88 0.53
N THR A 58 -4.60 -25.88 1.41
CA THR A 58 -4.61 -26.09 2.87
C THR A 58 -5.78 -26.96 3.31
N ILE A 59 -7.01 -26.66 2.87
CA ILE A 59 -8.20 -27.48 3.18
C ILE A 59 -8.06 -28.87 2.55
N GLY A 60 -7.62 -28.97 1.29
CA GLY A 60 -7.36 -30.24 0.61
C GLY A 60 -6.38 -31.14 1.37
N ASN A 61 -5.26 -30.58 1.85
CA ASN A 61 -4.28 -31.32 2.65
C ASN A 61 -4.82 -31.76 4.02
N LEU A 62 -5.67 -30.96 4.66
CA LEU A 62 -6.33 -31.34 5.91
C LEU A 62 -7.37 -32.45 5.68
N LEU A 63 -8.18 -32.37 4.62
CA LEU A 63 -9.12 -33.44 4.22
C LEU A 63 -8.39 -34.73 3.83
N TYR A 64 -7.25 -34.64 3.14
CA TYR A 64 -6.39 -35.79 2.87
C TYR A 64 -5.78 -36.40 4.14
N THR A 65 -5.41 -35.57 5.11
CA THR A 65 -4.95 -36.02 6.44
C THR A 65 -6.08 -36.71 7.21
N VAL A 66 -7.33 -36.24 7.10
CA VAL A 66 -8.51 -36.95 7.62
C VAL A 66 -8.68 -38.30 6.90
N ALA A 67 -8.68 -38.34 5.56
CA ALA A 67 -8.85 -39.60 4.81
C ALA A 67 -7.80 -40.68 5.15
N THR A 68 -6.60 -40.27 5.57
CA THR A 68 -5.46 -41.17 5.88
C THR A 68 -5.28 -41.49 7.37
N LYS A 69 -5.56 -40.55 8.29
CA LYS A 69 -5.31 -40.70 9.74
C LYS A 69 -6.57 -40.83 10.61
N TYR A 70 -7.78 -40.66 10.08
CA TYR A 70 -8.98 -40.57 10.94
C TYR A 70 -9.22 -41.85 11.78
N PRO A 71 -9.43 -41.73 13.11
CA PRO A 71 -9.58 -42.87 14.01
C PRO A 71 -10.85 -43.68 13.72
N THR A 72 -10.67 -44.98 13.44
CA THR A 72 -11.77 -45.88 13.01
C THR A 72 -12.83 -46.12 14.09
N ASN A 73 -12.50 -45.93 15.37
CA ASN A 73 -13.44 -46.03 16.49
C ASN A 73 -14.35 -44.80 16.65
N ALA A 74 -14.10 -43.70 15.92
CA ALA A 74 -14.84 -42.44 16.05
C ALA A 74 -15.51 -41.97 14.75
N LEU A 75 -15.77 -42.88 13.80
CA LEU A 75 -16.28 -42.53 12.46
C LEU A 75 -17.59 -41.73 12.47
N LEU A 76 -18.43 -41.90 13.49
CA LEU A 76 -19.67 -41.14 13.70
C LEU A 76 -19.44 -39.61 13.71
N HIS A 77 -18.29 -39.16 14.21
CA HIS A 77 -17.97 -37.75 14.41
C HIS A 77 -17.23 -37.11 13.21
N ARG A 78 -16.94 -37.89 12.15
CA ARG A 78 -16.15 -37.42 10.99
C ARG A 78 -16.78 -36.23 10.26
N PRO A 79 -18.12 -36.18 10.02
CA PRO A 79 -18.75 -35.01 9.41
C PRO A 79 -18.64 -33.74 10.26
N VAL A 80 -18.57 -33.87 11.59
CA VAL A 80 -18.35 -32.73 12.49
C VAL A 80 -16.95 -32.17 12.27
N LEU A 81 -15.90 -32.99 12.32
CA LEU A 81 -14.53 -32.56 12.07
C LEU A 81 -14.36 -31.89 10.69
N ILE A 82 -14.96 -32.48 9.65
CA ILE A 82 -14.95 -31.94 8.29
C ILE A 82 -15.57 -30.52 8.26
N LYS A 83 -16.70 -30.30 8.95
CA LYS A 83 -17.31 -28.96 9.07
C LYS A 83 -16.39 -27.94 9.75
N TYR A 84 -15.59 -28.34 10.74
CA TYR A 84 -14.60 -27.46 11.38
C TYR A 84 -13.42 -27.11 10.47
N ILE A 85 -13.02 -28.01 9.57
CA ILE A 85 -12.00 -27.74 8.55
C ILE A 85 -12.54 -26.78 7.48
N ILE A 86 -13.74 -27.03 6.94
CA ILE A 86 -14.35 -26.19 5.89
C ILE A 86 -14.63 -24.77 6.40
N SER A 87 -15.15 -24.64 7.63
CA SER A 87 -15.37 -23.33 8.28
C SER A 87 -14.08 -22.63 8.72
N SER A 88 -12.90 -23.18 8.40
CA SER A 88 -11.59 -22.64 8.77
C SER A 88 -11.43 -22.41 10.29
N LYS A 89 -12.12 -23.20 11.11
CA LYS A 89 -11.93 -23.26 12.57
C LYS A 89 -10.69 -24.08 12.94
N ILE A 90 -10.43 -25.15 12.19
CA ILE A 90 -9.17 -25.92 12.21
C ILE A 90 -8.37 -25.49 10.98
N LYS A 91 -7.28 -24.76 11.20
CA LYS A 91 -6.48 -24.07 10.17
C LYS A 91 -5.17 -24.77 9.86
N ASN A 92 -4.61 -25.53 10.81
CA ASN A 92 -3.29 -26.16 10.68
C ASN A 92 -3.24 -27.62 11.17
N SER A 93 -2.11 -28.29 10.91
CA SER A 93 -1.92 -29.70 11.24
C SER A 93 -1.85 -29.99 12.74
N ALA A 94 -1.41 -29.06 13.58
CA ALA A 94 -1.35 -29.25 15.03
C ALA A 94 -2.75 -29.28 15.65
N GLN A 95 -3.62 -28.34 15.25
CA GLN A 95 -5.05 -28.35 15.60
C GLN A 95 -5.74 -29.64 15.11
N LEU A 96 -5.42 -30.09 13.89
CA LEU A 96 -5.99 -31.33 13.35
C LEU A 96 -5.49 -32.58 14.08
N ASP A 97 -4.20 -32.72 14.35
CA ASP A 97 -3.65 -33.87 15.07
C ASP A 97 -4.18 -33.91 16.53
N ALA A 98 -4.39 -32.76 17.17
CA ALA A 98 -5.06 -32.66 18.48
C ALA A 98 -6.54 -33.09 18.42
N ALA A 99 -7.29 -32.59 17.43
CA ALA A 99 -8.67 -32.99 17.19
C ALA A 99 -8.82 -34.50 16.92
N LEU A 100 -7.92 -35.08 16.12
CA LEU A 100 -7.86 -36.52 15.86
C LEU A 100 -7.51 -37.31 17.13
N SER A 101 -6.61 -36.80 17.99
CA SER A 101 -6.30 -37.42 19.28
C SER A 101 -7.50 -37.41 20.23
N PHE A 102 -8.22 -36.29 20.32
CA PHE A 102 -9.46 -36.19 21.11
C PHE A 102 -10.52 -37.19 20.61
N LEU A 103 -10.77 -37.20 19.31
CA LEU A 103 -11.70 -38.14 18.66
C LEU A 103 -11.34 -39.61 18.92
N SER A 104 -10.04 -39.94 18.84
CA SER A 104 -9.53 -41.28 19.15
C SER A 104 -9.80 -41.69 20.60
N SER A 105 -9.77 -40.72 21.53
CA SER A 105 -10.00 -40.96 22.97
C SER A 105 -11.47 -41.15 23.34
N ILE A 106 -12.42 -40.47 22.66
CA ILE A 106 -13.86 -40.61 22.91
C ILE A 106 -14.50 -41.75 22.12
N GLY A 107 -13.92 -42.16 20.99
CA GLY A 107 -14.51 -43.19 20.14
C GLY A 107 -15.94 -42.86 19.70
N SER A 108 -16.89 -43.70 20.10
CA SER A 108 -18.32 -43.57 19.79
C SER A 108 -19.13 -42.77 20.80
N ASP A 109 -18.50 -42.26 21.87
CA ASP A 109 -19.20 -41.59 22.97
C ASP A 109 -19.71 -40.18 22.57
N SER A 110 -20.52 -39.57 23.42
CA SER A 110 -21.18 -38.28 23.17
C SER A 110 -20.18 -37.14 22.95
N PHE A 111 -20.35 -36.39 21.86
CA PHE A 111 -19.44 -35.32 21.45
C PHE A 111 -19.64 -34.04 22.29
N ASP A 112 -18.70 -33.73 23.16
CA ASP A 112 -18.64 -32.44 23.88
C ASP A 112 -17.97 -31.38 22.99
N PHE A 113 -18.77 -30.48 22.44
CA PHE A 113 -18.31 -29.39 21.57
C PHE A 113 -17.35 -28.42 22.28
N LYS A 114 -17.55 -28.13 23.57
CA LYS A 114 -16.75 -27.13 24.28
C LYS A 114 -15.36 -27.67 24.57
N ASN A 115 -15.30 -28.90 25.09
CA ASN A 115 -14.05 -29.61 25.34
C ASN A 115 -13.29 -29.88 24.03
N PHE A 116 -14.00 -30.21 22.95
CA PHE A 116 -13.38 -30.37 21.62
C PHE A 116 -12.74 -29.07 21.11
N GLU A 117 -13.43 -27.93 21.19
CA GLU A 117 -12.88 -26.64 20.75
C GLU A 117 -11.66 -26.22 21.58
N GLU A 118 -11.71 -26.40 22.90
CA GLU A 118 -10.62 -26.10 23.83
C GLU A 118 -9.39 -26.98 23.60
N VAL A 119 -9.56 -28.31 23.53
CA VAL A 119 -8.45 -29.27 23.30
C VAL A 119 -7.85 -29.17 21.89
N SER A 120 -8.64 -28.76 20.89
CA SER A 120 -8.19 -28.63 19.50
C SER A 120 -7.64 -27.23 19.18
N GLY A 121 -7.60 -26.31 20.15
CA GLY A 121 -7.11 -24.94 19.95
C GLY A 121 -7.97 -24.11 18.99
N VAL A 122 -9.27 -24.40 18.89
CA VAL A 122 -10.19 -23.66 18.02
C VAL A 122 -10.44 -22.26 18.60
N GLY A 123 -10.27 -21.23 17.78
CA GLY A 123 -10.36 -19.84 18.21
C GLY A 123 -9.09 -19.28 18.87
N VAL A 124 -8.05 -20.09 19.06
CA VAL A 124 -6.74 -19.61 19.49
C VAL A 124 -5.96 -19.13 18.27
N GLU A 125 -5.78 -17.81 18.15
CA GLU A 125 -4.90 -17.21 17.15
C GLU A 125 -3.61 -16.76 17.84
N VAL A 126 -2.48 -17.35 17.45
CA VAL A 126 -1.15 -16.90 17.90
C VAL A 126 -0.65 -15.86 16.92
N SER A 127 -0.42 -14.64 17.38
CA SER A 127 0.04 -13.54 16.54
C SER A 127 1.49 -13.74 16.08
N ILE A 128 1.86 -13.10 14.97
CA ILE A 128 3.24 -13.13 14.46
C ILE A 128 4.18 -12.46 15.48
N GLU A 129 3.68 -11.47 16.21
CA GLU A 129 4.37 -10.70 17.23
C GLU A 129 4.70 -11.54 18.47
N GLU A 130 3.74 -12.35 18.95
CA GLU A 130 3.99 -13.33 20.03
C GLU A 130 4.99 -14.41 19.60
N ILE A 131 4.91 -14.89 18.35
CA ILE A 131 5.89 -15.85 17.80
C ILE A 131 7.28 -15.23 17.76
N LYS A 132 7.43 -13.98 17.26
CA LYS A 132 8.71 -13.25 17.23
C LYS A 132 9.29 -13.07 18.63
N SER A 133 8.51 -12.52 19.58
CA SER A 133 8.95 -12.31 20.96
C SER A 133 9.36 -13.63 21.64
N THR A 134 8.66 -14.72 21.34
CA THR A 134 9.01 -16.04 21.86
C THR A 134 10.26 -16.63 21.20
N ILE A 135 10.50 -16.34 19.92
CA ILE A 135 11.73 -16.69 19.21
C ILE A 135 12.91 -15.91 19.78
N GLU A 136 12.77 -14.61 20.02
CA GLU A 136 13.78 -13.77 20.68
C GLU A 136 14.18 -14.36 22.04
N ALA A 137 13.21 -14.65 22.92
CA ALA A 137 13.46 -15.29 24.21
C ALA A 137 14.15 -16.66 24.08
N VAL A 138 13.73 -17.51 23.11
CA VAL A 138 14.38 -18.82 22.87
C VAL A 138 15.81 -18.65 22.31
N LEU A 139 16.07 -17.64 21.49
CA LEU A 139 17.42 -17.35 20.99
C LEU A 139 18.33 -16.81 22.09
N GLU A 140 17.82 -15.95 22.99
CA GLU A 140 18.55 -15.50 24.18
C GLU A 140 18.89 -16.66 25.13
N GLU A 141 17.92 -17.51 25.45
CA GLU A 141 18.11 -18.70 26.31
C GLU A 141 19.16 -19.68 25.75
N ASN A 142 19.28 -19.79 24.43
CA ASN A 142 20.22 -20.67 23.75
C ASN A 142 21.48 -19.94 23.23
N MET A 143 21.63 -18.64 23.50
CA MET A 143 22.65 -17.76 22.89
C MET A 143 24.07 -18.30 23.02
N LYS A 144 24.42 -18.84 24.20
CA LYS A 144 25.74 -19.45 24.45
C LYS A 144 26.04 -20.62 23.50
N SER A 145 25.06 -21.50 23.27
CA SER A 145 25.20 -22.63 22.36
C SER A 145 25.11 -22.22 20.89
N ILE A 146 24.35 -21.17 20.58
CA ILE A 146 24.30 -20.57 19.23
C ILE A 146 25.67 -20.02 18.85
N LEU A 147 26.33 -19.25 19.73
CA LEU A 147 27.67 -18.71 19.48
C LEU A 147 28.75 -19.80 19.42
N GLU A 148 28.64 -20.86 20.24
CA GLU A 148 29.61 -21.97 20.28
C GLU A 148 29.48 -22.91 19.05
N LEU A 149 28.27 -23.23 18.62
CA LEU A 149 28.02 -24.17 17.51
C LEU A 149 27.81 -23.49 16.16
N ARG A 150 27.62 -22.16 16.13
CA ARG A 150 27.32 -21.35 14.94
C ARG A 150 26.25 -22.03 14.06
N TYR A 151 26.52 -22.21 12.77
CA TYR A 151 25.59 -22.81 11.83
C TYR A 151 25.41 -24.33 11.98
N HIS A 152 26.08 -24.97 12.94
CA HIS A 152 25.80 -26.36 13.34
C HIS A 152 24.76 -26.49 14.46
N ILE A 153 24.21 -25.37 14.96
CA ILE A 153 23.12 -25.39 15.95
C ILE A 153 21.90 -26.17 15.43
N ASN A 154 21.28 -27.00 16.27
CA ASN A 154 20.12 -27.77 15.87
C ASN A 154 18.86 -26.89 15.89
N VAL A 155 18.58 -26.25 14.74
CA VAL A 155 17.36 -25.45 14.50
C VAL A 155 16.08 -26.20 14.87
N GLY A 156 16.03 -27.52 14.66
CA GLY A 156 14.87 -28.35 15.04
C GLY A 156 14.59 -28.39 16.54
N ASN A 157 15.61 -28.25 17.39
CA ASN A 157 15.47 -28.11 18.85
C ASN A 157 14.88 -26.74 19.20
N LEU A 158 15.42 -25.65 18.62
CA LEU A 158 14.90 -24.29 18.81
C LEU A 158 13.42 -24.19 18.40
N CYS A 159 13.05 -24.73 17.24
CA CYS A 159 11.66 -24.82 16.81
C CYS A 159 10.79 -25.65 17.78
N GLY A 160 11.35 -26.68 18.42
CA GLY A 160 10.68 -27.48 19.44
C GLY A 160 10.40 -26.70 20.72
N GLN A 161 11.33 -25.83 21.15
CA GLN A 161 11.16 -24.97 22.32
C GLN A 161 10.07 -23.92 22.09
N VAL A 162 10.03 -23.30 20.91
CA VAL A 162 8.96 -22.35 20.53
C VAL A 162 7.60 -23.05 20.45
N ARG A 163 7.50 -24.22 19.79
CA ARG A 163 6.25 -25.00 19.74
C ARG A 163 5.78 -25.52 21.11
N LYS A 164 6.67 -25.63 22.10
CA LYS A 164 6.26 -25.96 23.48
C LYS A 164 5.57 -24.79 24.19
N ARG A 165 5.90 -23.55 23.81
CA ARG A 165 5.27 -22.32 24.31
C ARG A 165 4.01 -21.96 23.51
N HIS A 166 4.03 -22.20 22.20
CA HIS A 166 2.92 -21.97 21.26
C HIS A 166 2.58 -23.26 20.47
N PRO A 167 1.77 -24.18 21.03
CA PRO A 167 1.42 -25.44 20.39
C PRO A 167 0.65 -25.28 19.06
N TRP A 168 -0.10 -24.20 18.93
CA TRP A 168 -1.00 -23.93 17.79
C TRP A 168 -0.39 -23.05 16.70
N ALA A 169 0.83 -22.54 16.91
CA ALA A 169 1.51 -21.69 15.94
C ALA A 169 2.04 -22.50 14.74
N ASP A 170 2.11 -21.86 13.57
CA ASP A 170 2.58 -22.51 12.34
C ASP A 170 4.05 -22.93 12.45
N ALA A 171 4.28 -24.24 12.41
CA ALA A 171 5.60 -24.84 12.51
C ALA A 171 6.55 -24.46 11.35
N LYS A 172 6.01 -24.08 10.18
CA LYS A 172 6.78 -23.56 9.03
C LYS A 172 7.23 -22.13 9.32
N LEU A 173 6.30 -21.26 9.74
CA LEU A 173 6.58 -19.88 10.11
C LEU A 173 7.61 -19.78 11.26
N ILE A 174 7.47 -20.60 12.30
CA ILE A 174 8.46 -20.68 13.41
C ILE A 174 9.85 -21.00 12.88
N LYS A 175 9.96 -21.97 11.96
CA LYS A 175 11.24 -22.39 11.40
C LYS A 175 11.87 -21.27 10.56
N GLU A 176 11.09 -20.67 9.67
CA GLU A 176 11.52 -19.57 8.80
C GLU A 176 12.00 -18.36 9.62
N LEU A 177 11.26 -17.97 10.67
CA LEU A 177 11.65 -16.88 11.56
C LEU A 177 12.94 -17.20 12.35
N ILE A 178 13.15 -18.42 12.84
CA ILE A 178 14.41 -18.80 13.50
C ILE A 178 15.58 -18.78 12.50
N GLU A 179 15.39 -19.34 11.29
CA GLU A 179 16.43 -19.37 10.26
C GLU A 179 16.80 -17.96 9.75
N ASN A 180 15.86 -17.00 9.79
CA ASN A 180 16.10 -15.60 9.46
C ASN A 180 16.78 -14.78 10.59
N ASN A 181 16.59 -15.16 11.87
CA ASN A 181 17.21 -14.46 13.01
C ASN A 181 18.64 -14.94 13.34
N LEU A 182 19.03 -16.13 12.88
CA LEU A 182 20.40 -16.65 13.12
C LEU A 182 21.52 -15.89 12.37
N PRO A 183 21.38 -15.48 11.09
CA PRO A 183 22.46 -14.76 10.39
C PRO A 183 22.88 -13.41 11.00
N PRO A 184 21.96 -12.54 11.48
CA PRO A 184 22.34 -11.34 12.24
C PRO A 184 23.16 -11.63 13.50
N ILE A 185 22.93 -12.77 14.16
CA ILE A 185 23.64 -13.17 15.39
C ILE A 185 25.01 -13.81 15.06
N LEU A 186 25.10 -14.57 13.97
CA LEU A 186 26.26 -15.40 13.64
C LEU A 186 27.25 -14.76 12.65
N GLY A 187 26.83 -13.74 11.89
CA GLY A 187 27.62 -13.19 10.79
C GLY A 187 27.75 -14.16 9.61
N GLU A 188 28.65 -13.89 8.68
CA GLU A 188 28.78 -14.68 7.45
C GLU A 188 29.18 -16.15 7.70
N LYS A 189 28.75 -17.05 6.79
CA LYS A 189 29.16 -18.46 6.78
C LYS A 189 30.59 -18.60 6.30
N THR A 190 31.50 -18.85 7.24
CA THR A 190 32.91 -19.12 6.97
C THR A 190 33.10 -20.51 6.34
N ASP A 191 34.29 -20.80 5.80
CA ASP A 191 34.58 -22.15 5.29
C ASP A 191 34.61 -23.21 6.40
N ALA A 192 34.90 -22.82 7.65
CA ALA A 192 34.77 -23.71 8.81
C ALA A 192 33.30 -24.09 9.10
N ASP A 193 32.34 -23.19 8.84
CA ASP A 193 30.89 -23.48 8.96
C ASP A 193 30.40 -24.46 7.86
N LYS A 194 31.17 -24.65 6.79
CA LYS A 194 30.88 -25.59 5.67
C LYS A 194 31.48 -26.98 5.91
N GLU A 195 32.50 -27.11 6.76
CA GLU A 195 33.04 -28.41 7.13
C GLU A 195 32.08 -29.15 8.10
N PRO A 196 31.77 -30.44 7.86
CA PRO A 196 30.98 -31.20 8.81
C PRO A 196 31.79 -31.50 10.08
N MET A 197 31.33 -31.00 11.25
CA MET A 197 31.93 -31.33 12.55
C MET A 197 32.30 -32.82 12.66
N LYS A 198 33.52 -33.10 13.14
CA LYS A 198 34.05 -34.47 13.32
C LYS A 198 33.15 -35.31 14.23
N LYS A 199 32.23 -36.06 13.64
CA LYS A 199 31.27 -36.90 14.37
C LYS A 199 31.97 -38.01 15.15
N LYS A 200 31.74 -38.06 16.48
CA LYS A 200 31.79 -39.33 17.21
C LYS A 200 30.78 -40.30 16.57
N LYS A 201 31.16 -41.57 16.44
CA LYS A 201 30.55 -42.55 15.51
C LYS A 201 29.04 -42.76 15.71
N GLY A 202 28.31 -42.76 14.60
CA GLY A 202 26.91 -43.19 14.45
C GLY A 202 26.42 -42.98 13.00
N LYS A 203 26.22 -44.05 12.22
CA LYS A 203 25.81 -44.12 10.80
C LYS A 203 25.25 -45.53 10.49
N PRO A 204 24.62 -45.83 9.33
CA PRO A 204 24.33 -45.04 8.10
C PRO A 204 22.86 -44.53 8.07
N VAL A 205 22.14 -44.14 7.00
CA VAL A 205 22.24 -44.00 5.51
C VAL A 205 21.57 -42.63 5.18
N LYS A 206 21.94 -41.73 4.24
CA LYS A 206 21.98 -41.71 2.74
C LYS A 206 20.64 -42.12 2.06
N PHE A 207 20.11 -41.44 1.03
CA PHE A 207 20.52 -40.21 0.30
C PHE A 207 19.34 -39.60 -0.52
N GLU A 208 19.54 -38.37 -1.04
CA GLU A 208 18.92 -37.73 -2.22
C GLU A 208 17.39 -37.51 -2.24
N ASP A 209 16.87 -36.27 -2.17
CA ASP A 209 16.89 -35.16 -3.16
C ASP A 209 15.76 -35.22 -4.20
N LYS A 210 14.76 -34.34 -4.05
CA LYS A 210 14.61 -33.17 -4.93
C LYS A 210 13.50 -32.22 -4.47
N THR A 211 13.84 -30.95 -4.56
CA THR A 211 13.00 -29.75 -4.69
C THR A 211 11.68 -29.97 -5.42
N GLU A 212 10.61 -29.31 -4.96
CA GLU A 212 9.98 -28.22 -5.72
C GLU A 212 9.03 -27.39 -4.85
N ALA A 213 8.85 -26.13 -5.24
CA ALA A 213 8.07 -25.14 -4.50
C ALA A 213 6.57 -25.22 -4.85
N ILE A 214 5.72 -24.68 -3.97
CA ILE A 214 4.80 -23.56 -4.28
C ILE A 214 3.85 -23.35 -3.10
N VAL A 215 3.79 -22.08 -2.68
CA VAL A 215 2.95 -21.53 -1.62
C VAL A 215 1.47 -21.53 -2.03
N ALA A 216 0.62 -21.74 -1.04
CA ALA A 216 -0.83 -21.55 -1.05
C ALA A 216 -1.18 -20.63 0.13
N SER A 217 -2.30 -19.91 0.16
CA SER A 217 -3.36 -19.70 -0.83
C SER A 217 -4.17 -18.45 -0.49
N SER A 218 -4.98 -18.00 -1.44
CA SER A 218 -6.09 -17.05 -1.28
C SER A 218 -7.14 -17.43 -0.23
N LEU A 219 -7.91 -16.42 0.20
CA LEU A 219 -9.31 -16.55 0.63
C LEU A 219 -10.19 -15.44 -0.01
N LEU A 220 -10.51 -15.69 -1.29
CA LEU A 220 -11.73 -15.39 -2.05
C LEU A 220 -12.71 -14.31 -1.56
N SER A 221 -12.90 -13.26 -2.37
CA SER A 221 -14.14 -13.05 -3.14
C SER A 221 -13.93 -11.95 -4.20
N GLU A 222 -14.50 -12.15 -5.40
CA GLU A 222 -14.07 -11.55 -6.68
C GLU A 222 -12.63 -11.96 -7.09
N GLU A 223 -12.46 -12.47 -8.31
CA GLU A 223 -11.12 -12.76 -8.88
C GLU A 223 -10.44 -11.44 -9.29
N GLU A 224 -9.93 -10.69 -8.32
CA GLU A 224 -8.88 -9.71 -8.59
C GLU A 224 -7.58 -10.47 -8.89
N GLU A 225 -7.25 -10.59 -10.18
CA GLU A 225 -5.95 -11.09 -10.65
C GLU A 225 -4.81 -10.43 -9.87
N ASN A 226 -3.82 -11.23 -9.46
CA ASN A 226 -2.63 -10.69 -8.80
C ASN A 226 -1.96 -9.66 -9.73
N PRO A 227 -1.93 -8.35 -9.39
CA PRO A 227 -1.46 -7.32 -10.31
C PRO A 227 0.04 -7.43 -10.60
N PHE A 228 0.77 -8.21 -9.81
CA PHE A 228 2.20 -8.49 -9.97
C PHE A 228 2.49 -9.76 -10.79
N SER A 229 1.46 -10.49 -11.25
CA SER A 229 1.61 -11.70 -12.07
C SER A 229 2.27 -11.44 -13.44
N ILE A 230 2.21 -10.20 -13.93
CA ILE A 230 2.82 -9.77 -15.19
C ILE A 230 4.36 -9.74 -15.17
N PHE A 231 4.98 -9.76 -13.98
CA PHE A 231 6.43 -9.63 -13.82
C PHE A 231 7.13 -11.01 -13.83
N PRO A 232 8.19 -11.19 -14.63
CA PRO A 232 8.93 -12.45 -14.71
C PRO A 232 9.66 -12.77 -13.41
N ASN A 233 10.04 -14.04 -13.23
CA ASN A 233 10.90 -14.40 -12.10
C ASN A 233 12.37 -14.05 -12.41
N PRO A 234 13.22 -13.75 -11.41
CA PRO A 234 14.61 -13.34 -11.64
C PRO A 234 15.43 -14.31 -12.50
N GLU A 235 15.16 -15.61 -12.41
CA GLU A 235 15.83 -16.67 -13.19
C GLU A 235 15.53 -16.58 -14.70
N GLU A 236 14.46 -15.89 -15.08
CA GLU A 236 14.07 -15.69 -16.48
C GLU A 236 14.76 -14.48 -17.13
N ASN A 237 15.56 -13.72 -16.37
CA ASN A 237 16.20 -12.47 -16.80
C ASN A 237 17.39 -12.67 -17.77
N ILE A 238 17.28 -13.67 -18.65
CA ILE A 238 18.22 -14.05 -19.71
C ILE A 238 17.69 -13.74 -21.13
N LYS A 239 16.39 -13.41 -21.24
CA LYS A 239 15.73 -13.02 -22.49
C LYS A 239 16.25 -11.64 -22.96
N VAL A 240 16.04 -11.31 -24.24
CA VAL A 240 16.39 -9.98 -24.78
C VAL A 240 15.44 -8.92 -24.21
N HIS A 241 16.00 -7.92 -23.54
CA HIS A 241 15.25 -6.82 -22.89
C HIS A 241 14.91 -5.69 -23.87
N THR A 242 15.84 -5.39 -24.79
CA THR A 242 15.66 -4.40 -25.85
C THR A 242 16.61 -4.65 -27.01
N GLU A 243 16.25 -4.12 -28.18
CA GLU A 243 17.13 -4.01 -29.34
C GLU A 243 17.58 -2.55 -29.48
N ILE A 244 18.90 -2.34 -29.57
CA ILE A 244 19.52 -1.04 -29.73
C ILE A 244 19.95 -0.94 -31.20
N PHE A 245 19.21 -0.15 -31.96
CA PHE A 245 19.46 0.12 -33.38
C PHE A 245 20.49 1.25 -33.52
N PHE A 246 21.46 1.08 -34.41
CA PHE A 246 22.48 2.07 -34.76
C PHE A 246 22.31 2.57 -36.20
N SER A 247 22.78 3.78 -36.47
CA SER A 247 22.72 4.45 -37.78
C SER A 247 23.46 3.72 -38.91
N ASP A 248 24.46 2.91 -38.58
CA ASP A 248 25.21 2.05 -39.50
C ASP A 248 24.49 0.73 -39.87
N GLY A 249 23.30 0.49 -39.30
CA GLY A 249 22.51 -0.72 -39.48
C GLY A 249 22.82 -1.84 -38.48
N ASN A 250 23.78 -1.65 -37.56
CA ASN A 250 23.99 -2.60 -36.48
C ASN A 250 22.80 -2.63 -35.50
N ILE A 251 22.51 -3.81 -34.97
CA ILE A 251 21.47 -4.02 -33.95
C ILE A 251 22.09 -4.81 -32.81
N TRP A 252 22.29 -4.15 -31.66
CA TRP A 252 22.72 -4.83 -30.45
C TRP A 252 21.50 -5.34 -29.67
N ARG A 253 21.61 -6.53 -29.09
CA ARG A 253 20.56 -7.13 -28.26
C ARG A 253 21.02 -7.12 -26.82
N ALA A 254 20.28 -6.43 -25.96
CA ALA A 254 20.58 -6.36 -24.54
C ALA A 254 19.99 -7.59 -23.83
N TYR A 255 20.86 -8.43 -23.27
CA TYR A 255 20.50 -9.58 -22.43
C TYR A 255 21.66 -9.93 -21.47
N ASN A 256 21.36 -10.62 -20.38
CA ASN A 256 22.39 -11.16 -19.49
C ASN A 256 22.98 -12.47 -20.05
N THR A 257 24.29 -12.66 -19.93
CA THR A 257 24.88 -13.99 -20.17
C THR A 257 24.55 -14.92 -19.00
N LYS A 258 24.69 -16.24 -19.20
CA LYS A 258 24.40 -17.24 -18.15
C LYS A 258 25.26 -17.02 -16.91
N GLU A 259 26.55 -16.77 -17.11
CA GLU A 259 27.54 -16.58 -16.06
C GLU A 259 27.22 -15.33 -15.23
N ARG A 260 26.80 -14.25 -15.89
CA ARG A 260 26.43 -12.99 -15.22
C ARG A 260 25.10 -13.11 -14.47
N LEU A 261 24.13 -13.83 -15.04
CA LEU A 261 22.88 -14.12 -14.34
C LEU A 261 23.11 -15.06 -13.14
N GLU A 262 24.00 -16.05 -13.24
CA GLU A 262 24.35 -16.95 -12.14
C GLU A 262 25.07 -16.21 -10.99
N GLN A 263 25.97 -15.28 -11.31
CA GLN A 263 26.55 -14.36 -10.32
C GLN A 263 25.49 -13.52 -9.61
N HIS A 264 24.57 -12.93 -10.37
CA HIS A 264 23.46 -12.14 -9.85
C HIS A 264 22.52 -12.95 -8.96
N LEU A 265 22.05 -14.12 -9.41
CA LEU A 265 21.18 -15.02 -8.64
C LEU A 265 21.88 -15.53 -7.37
N LYS A 266 23.20 -15.71 -7.39
CA LYS A 266 23.99 -16.03 -6.20
C LYS A 266 24.05 -14.86 -5.20
N ALA A 267 24.08 -13.62 -5.68
CA ALA A 267 24.07 -12.43 -4.83
C ALA A 267 22.68 -12.13 -4.23
N THR A 268 21.60 -12.33 -4.98
CA THR A 268 20.21 -12.09 -4.52
C THR A 268 19.56 -13.30 -3.87
N GLY A 269 20.13 -14.50 -4.03
CA GLY A 269 19.49 -15.77 -3.62
C GLY A 269 18.23 -16.11 -4.44
N GLY A 270 18.10 -15.56 -5.65
CA GLY A 270 16.89 -15.67 -6.49
C GLY A 270 15.71 -14.78 -6.04
N LYS A 271 15.87 -13.99 -4.98
CA LYS A 271 14.82 -13.08 -4.50
C LYS A 271 14.61 -11.90 -5.45
N VAL A 272 13.40 -11.33 -5.45
CA VAL A 272 13.09 -10.09 -6.17
C VAL A 272 13.74 -8.90 -5.47
N PHE A 273 14.38 -8.01 -6.24
CA PHE A 273 15.00 -6.78 -5.77
C PHE A 273 14.42 -5.62 -6.60
N THR A 274 13.74 -4.69 -5.93
CA THR A 274 13.21 -3.44 -6.52
C THR A 274 13.85 -2.22 -5.84
N ARG A 275 13.61 -1.03 -6.37
CA ARG A 275 13.97 0.25 -5.73
C ARG A 275 12.88 1.29 -5.98
N PHE A 276 12.57 2.09 -4.98
CA PHE A 276 11.87 3.37 -5.17
C PHE A 276 12.93 4.49 -5.16
N PRO A 277 13.16 5.22 -6.27
CA PRO A 277 14.26 6.17 -6.38
C PRO A 277 13.82 7.66 -6.43
N PRO A 278 13.35 8.28 -5.33
CA PRO A 278 12.89 9.66 -5.34
C PRO A 278 14.03 10.68 -5.30
N GLU A 279 13.89 11.79 -6.03
CA GLU A 279 14.70 13.00 -5.84
C GLU A 279 14.31 13.68 -4.50
N PRO A 280 15.24 13.94 -3.56
CA PRO A 280 14.93 14.53 -2.26
C PRO A 280 14.84 16.06 -2.33
N ASN A 281 13.96 16.56 -3.19
CA ASN A 281 13.87 17.97 -3.55
C ASN A 281 12.42 18.49 -3.62
N GLY A 282 11.45 17.73 -3.10
CA GLY A 282 10.03 18.08 -3.05
C GLY A 282 9.19 17.06 -2.30
N TYR A 283 7.91 17.39 -2.07
CA TYR A 283 6.96 16.53 -1.37
C TYR A 283 6.35 15.47 -2.31
N LEU A 284 6.18 14.25 -1.81
CA LEU A 284 5.48 13.18 -2.54
C LEU A 284 4.00 13.51 -2.72
N HIS A 285 3.43 13.00 -3.82
CA HIS A 285 2.02 13.19 -4.20
C HIS A 285 1.37 11.86 -4.60
N ILE A 286 0.05 11.84 -4.82
CA ILE A 286 -0.71 10.60 -5.10
C ILE A 286 -0.13 9.75 -6.24
N GLY A 287 0.41 10.37 -7.30
CA GLY A 287 1.17 9.66 -8.34
C GLY A 287 2.37 8.83 -7.84
N HIS A 288 3.06 9.30 -6.79
CA HIS A 288 4.14 8.55 -6.12
C HIS A 288 3.60 7.38 -5.29
N ALA A 289 2.36 7.40 -4.80
CA ALA A 289 1.76 6.23 -4.17
C ALA A 289 1.59 5.07 -5.16
N LYS A 290 1.39 5.33 -6.46
CA LYS A 290 1.44 4.28 -7.49
C LYS A 290 2.84 3.66 -7.59
N ALA A 291 3.89 4.48 -7.60
CA ALA A 291 5.27 4.00 -7.60
C ALA A 291 5.59 3.16 -6.34
N LEU A 292 5.27 3.68 -5.15
CA LEU A 292 5.45 2.97 -3.88
C LEU A 292 4.73 1.61 -3.87
N TYR A 293 3.46 1.58 -4.26
CA TYR A 293 2.69 0.33 -4.35
C TYR A 293 3.30 -0.66 -5.34
N ILE A 294 3.85 -0.18 -6.46
CA ILE A 294 4.47 -1.03 -7.48
C ILE A 294 5.81 -1.59 -6.98
N ASP A 295 6.72 -0.73 -6.54
CA ASP A 295 8.09 -1.11 -6.14
C ASP A 295 8.10 -1.95 -4.86
N PHE A 296 7.44 -1.50 -3.80
CA PHE A 296 7.38 -2.22 -2.52
C PHE A 296 6.38 -3.36 -2.55
N GLY A 297 5.27 -3.23 -3.29
CA GLY A 297 4.26 -4.29 -3.43
C GLY A 297 4.79 -5.51 -4.19
N LEU A 298 5.51 -5.31 -5.30
CA LEU A 298 6.13 -6.43 -6.03
C LEU A 298 7.15 -7.17 -5.16
N ALA A 299 8.01 -6.44 -4.45
CA ALA A 299 8.95 -7.04 -3.52
C ALA A 299 8.22 -7.83 -2.42
N ARG A 300 7.21 -7.24 -1.77
CA ARG A 300 6.42 -7.91 -0.71
C ARG A 300 5.70 -9.16 -1.20
N GLU A 301 5.10 -9.11 -2.39
CA GLU A 301 4.35 -10.22 -2.99
C GLU A 301 5.25 -11.42 -3.35
N LYS A 302 6.52 -11.16 -3.68
CA LYS A 302 7.49 -12.17 -4.16
C LYS A 302 8.57 -12.55 -3.13
N ASP A 303 8.34 -12.28 -1.84
CA ASP A 303 9.33 -12.46 -0.74
C ASP A 303 10.72 -11.83 -1.05
N GLY A 304 10.67 -10.69 -1.73
CA GLY A 304 11.81 -9.88 -2.14
C GLY A 304 12.11 -8.71 -1.21
N VAL A 305 12.94 -7.81 -1.71
CA VAL A 305 13.39 -6.59 -1.02
C VAL A 305 13.23 -5.36 -1.91
N CYS A 306 12.93 -4.21 -1.29
CA CYS A 306 12.87 -2.92 -1.96
C CYS A 306 13.85 -1.93 -1.31
N TYR A 307 14.71 -1.32 -2.11
CA TYR A 307 15.55 -0.20 -1.70
C TYR A 307 14.76 1.11 -1.69
N LEU A 308 14.99 1.95 -0.69
CA LEU A 308 14.72 3.39 -0.80
C LEU A 308 16.03 4.05 -1.20
N ARG A 309 16.18 4.40 -2.48
CA ARG A 309 17.38 5.05 -2.99
C ARG A 309 17.13 6.53 -3.23
N PHE A 310 17.70 7.42 -2.43
CA PHE A 310 17.62 8.83 -2.74
C PHE A 310 18.46 9.13 -3.98
N ASP A 311 17.84 9.74 -5.01
CA ASP A 311 18.58 10.27 -6.15
C ASP A 311 19.16 11.64 -5.79
N ASP A 312 20.28 11.60 -5.07
CA ASP A 312 21.09 12.73 -4.68
C ASP A 312 22.25 12.94 -5.68
N THR A 313 21.89 13.24 -6.93
CA THR A 313 22.86 13.59 -7.98
C THR A 313 23.01 15.11 -8.18
N ASN A 314 22.30 15.94 -7.42
CA ASN A 314 22.20 17.38 -7.66
C ASN A 314 22.35 18.19 -6.35
N PRO A 315 23.59 18.59 -5.99
CA PRO A 315 23.91 19.14 -4.68
C PRO A 315 23.17 20.44 -4.31
N VAL A 316 22.51 21.10 -5.28
CA VAL A 316 21.74 22.34 -5.06
C VAL A 316 20.27 22.09 -4.70
N ALA A 317 19.68 21.01 -5.20
CA ALA A 317 18.23 20.78 -5.11
C ALA A 317 17.82 20.06 -3.82
N GLU A 318 18.77 19.38 -3.19
CA GLU A 318 18.57 18.43 -2.11
C GLU A 318 18.43 19.13 -0.75
N ARG A 319 17.49 18.67 0.08
CA ARG A 319 17.35 19.17 1.45
C ARG A 319 16.97 18.05 2.41
N MET A 320 17.57 18.09 3.61
CA MET A 320 17.27 17.14 4.69
C MET A 320 15.77 17.10 5.06
N GLU A 321 15.06 18.22 4.96
CA GLU A 321 13.61 18.28 5.21
C GLU A 321 12.81 17.33 4.29
N TYR A 322 13.19 17.24 3.00
CA TYR A 322 12.54 16.33 2.06
C TYR A 322 12.95 14.87 2.30
N ILE A 323 14.22 14.61 2.66
CA ILE A 323 14.71 13.27 2.97
C ILE A 323 13.92 12.65 4.13
N GLU A 324 13.81 13.35 5.25
CA GLU A 324 13.09 12.82 6.42
C GLU A 324 11.58 12.73 6.16
N HIS A 325 10.98 13.73 5.52
CA HIS A 325 9.56 13.67 5.16
C HIS A 325 9.24 12.53 4.18
N ILE A 326 10.11 12.22 3.21
CA ILE A 326 9.94 11.07 2.31
C ILE A 326 9.94 9.76 3.10
N LYS A 327 10.86 9.59 4.06
CA LYS A 327 10.89 8.40 4.93
C LYS A 327 9.60 8.29 5.76
N GLU A 328 9.17 9.38 6.39
CA GLU A 328 7.95 9.41 7.21
C GLU A 328 6.70 9.04 6.39
N ILE A 329 6.58 9.54 5.16
CA ILE A 329 5.47 9.19 4.27
C ILE A 329 5.54 7.73 3.81
N ILE A 330 6.72 7.17 3.57
CA ILE A 330 6.89 5.76 3.18
C ILE A 330 6.44 4.84 4.32
N GLU A 331 6.85 5.15 5.55
CA GLU A 331 6.44 4.42 6.76
C GLU A 331 4.93 4.55 7.01
N TRP A 332 4.38 5.78 6.93
CA TRP A 332 2.94 6.02 7.02
C TRP A 332 2.14 5.28 5.93
N MET A 333 2.68 5.16 4.72
CA MET A 333 2.10 4.39 3.61
C MET A 333 2.09 2.86 3.86
N GLY A 334 2.69 2.38 4.94
CA GLY A 334 2.76 0.98 5.33
C GLY A 334 3.91 0.21 4.68
N TRP A 335 4.93 0.92 4.16
CA TRP A 335 6.08 0.34 3.49
C TRP A 335 7.34 0.46 4.35
N LYS A 336 8.22 -0.53 4.27
CA LYS A 336 9.51 -0.53 4.97
C LYS A 336 10.63 -0.83 3.97
N PRO A 337 11.63 0.06 3.79
CA PRO A 337 12.79 -0.24 2.95
C PRO A 337 13.65 -1.34 3.58
N PHE A 338 14.17 -2.22 2.74
CA PHE A 338 15.21 -3.18 3.11
C PHE A 338 16.50 -2.46 3.49
N LYS A 339 16.87 -1.46 2.68
CA LYS A 339 18.00 -0.57 2.92
C LYS A 339 17.66 0.82 2.38
N VAL A 340 18.15 1.85 3.07
CA VAL A 340 18.16 3.22 2.54
C VAL A 340 19.55 3.47 1.96
N THR A 341 19.59 3.81 0.68
CA THR A 341 20.82 4.10 -0.08
C THR A 341 20.69 5.46 -0.76
N TYR A 342 21.81 5.95 -1.27
CA TYR A 342 21.93 7.25 -1.90
C TYR A 342 22.78 7.07 -3.16
N THR A 343 22.44 7.69 -4.27
CA THR A 343 23.29 7.64 -5.48
C THR A 343 24.72 8.13 -5.19
N SER A 344 24.88 9.08 -4.26
CA SER A 344 26.17 9.56 -3.79
C SER A 344 27.05 8.51 -3.07
N ASP A 345 26.46 7.43 -2.53
CA ASP A 345 27.21 6.29 -1.99
C ASP A 345 28.04 5.56 -3.07
N TYR A 346 27.69 5.78 -4.35
CA TYR A 346 28.29 5.13 -5.50
C TYR A 346 29.19 6.06 -6.33
N PHE A 347 29.41 7.32 -5.94
CA PHE A 347 30.20 8.29 -6.74
C PHE A 347 31.62 7.82 -7.06
N ASP A 348 32.30 7.11 -6.16
CA ASP A 348 33.65 6.57 -6.46
C ASP A 348 33.59 5.51 -7.59
N HIS A 349 32.68 4.54 -7.51
CA HIS A 349 32.45 3.53 -8.57
C HIS A 349 31.99 4.17 -9.88
N LEU A 350 31.07 5.14 -9.82
CA LEU A 350 30.56 5.88 -10.97
C LEU A 350 31.68 6.72 -11.64
N TYR A 351 32.68 7.18 -10.91
CA TYR A 351 33.83 7.88 -11.47
C TYR A 351 34.81 6.90 -12.13
N GLU A 352 35.07 5.76 -11.51
CA GLU A 352 35.94 4.71 -12.05
C GLU A 352 35.41 4.13 -13.38
N LEU A 353 34.10 3.85 -13.44
CA LEU A 353 33.43 3.41 -14.68
C LEU A 353 33.41 4.50 -15.76
N ALA A 354 33.37 5.79 -15.38
CA ALA A 354 33.49 6.89 -16.34
C ALA A 354 34.91 6.98 -16.93
N VAL A 355 35.93 6.78 -16.10
CA VAL A 355 37.33 6.67 -16.53
C VAL A 355 37.54 5.44 -17.43
N GLU A 356 36.87 4.32 -17.17
CA GLU A 356 36.89 3.14 -18.04
C GLU A 356 36.29 3.43 -19.42
N LEU A 357 35.12 4.09 -19.50
CA LEU A 357 34.52 4.50 -20.77
C LEU A 357 35.44 5.40 -21.60
N ILE A 358 36.16 6.34 -20.97
CA ILE A 358 37.15 7.17 -21.67
C ILE A 358 38.28 6.29 -22.22
N LYS A 359 38.82 5.34 -21.43
CA LYS A 359 39.87 4.40 -21.87
C LYS A 359 39.42 3.49 -23.03
N MET A 360 38.14 3.13 -23.07
CA MET A 360 37.53 2.38 -24.17
C MET A 360 37.27 3.24 -25.42
N GLY A 361 37.48 4.55 -25.35
CA GLY A 361 37.08 5.50 -26.42
C GLY A 361 35.56 5.69 -26.52
N LEU A 362 34.80 5.32 -25.49
CA LEU A 362 33.33 5.39 -25.42
C LEU A 362 32.81 6.59 -24.60
N ALA A 363 33.71 7.47 -24.14
CA ALA A 363 33.36 8.78 -23.58
C ALA A 363 34.48 9.80 -23.89
N TYR A 364 34.11 11.08 -23.94
CA TYR A 364 35.02 12.20 -24.20
C TYR A 364 34.61 13.43 -23.38
N VAL A 365 35.58 14.28 -23.05
CA VAL A 365 35.27 15.61 -22.49
C VAL A 365 34.86 16.55 -23.61
N ASP A 366 33.84 17.36 -23.38
CA ASP A 366 33.27 18.31 -24.34
C ASP A 366 33.19 19.71 -23.71
N HIS A 367 33.48 20.75 -24.51
CA HIS A 367 33.42 22.16 -24.13
C HIS A 367 32.28 22.96 -24.80
N GLN A 368 31.39 22.29 -25.55
CA GLN A 368 30.17 22.91 -26.06
C GLN A 368 29.32 23.51 -24.93
N THR A 369 28.78 24.70 -25.16
CA THR A 369 27.75 25.31 -24.31
C THR A 369 26.44 24.49 -24.35
N PRO A 370 25.53 24.63 -23.36
CA PRO A 370 24.23 23.94 -23.39
C PRO A 370 23.44 24.18 -24.68
N GLU A 371 23.52 25.40 -25.22
CA GLU A 371 22.89 25.82 -26.47
C GLU A 371 23.51 25.11 -27.68
N GLU A 372 24.84 25.05 -27.77
CA GLU A 372 25.54 24.31 -28.83
C GLU A 372 25.28 22.81 -28.76
N ILE A 373 25.29 22.20 -27.56
CA ILE A 373 24.95 20.77 -27.39
C ILE A 373 23.52 20.50 -27.90
N LYS A 374 22.57 21.38 -27.59
CA LYS A 374 21.18 21.27 -28.08
C LYS A 374 21.15 21.36 -29.61
N GLU A 375 21.74 22.40 -30.18
CA GLU A 375 21.77 22.63 -31.64
C GLU A 375 22.42 21.46 -32.39
N TYR A 376 23.55 20.94 -31.91
CA TYR A 376 24.26 19.84 -32.54
C TYR A 376 23.49 18.51 -32.43
N ARG A 377 22.83 18.25 -31.29
CA ARG A 377 21.94 17.08 -31.13
C ARG A 377 20.69 17.19 -31.99
N GLU A 378 20.14 18.39 -32.20
CA GLU A 378 19.03 18.62 -33.12
C GLU A 378 19.48 18.32 -34.56
N LYS A 379 20.60 18.92 -35.01
CA LYS A 379 21.19 18.77 -36.34
C LYS A 379 21.90 17.44 -36.62
N MET A 380 22.04 16.56 -35.62
CA MET A 380 22.79 15.28 -35.71
C MET A 380 24.27 15.45 -36.10
N ILE A 381 24.93 16.53 -35.64
CA ILE A 381 26.33 16.84 -35.93
C ILE A 381 27.20 16.43 -34.75
N ASN A 382 28.33 15.76 -35.02
CA ASN A 382 29.32 15.41 -33.99
C ASN A 382 29.89 16.68 -33.30
N SER A 383 30.09 16.61 -31.98
CA SER A 383 30.82 17.65 -31.26
C SER A 383 32.24 17.83 -31.84
N PRO A 384 32.78 19.06 -31.93
CA PRO A 384 34.17 19.30 -32.34
C PRO A 384 35.21 18.56 -31.47
N TRP A 385 34.83 18.21 -30.23
CA TRP A 385 35.69 17.53 -29.27
C TRP A 385 35.52 16.01 -29.24
N ARG A 386 34.62 15.44 -30.05
CA ARG A 386 34.23 14.02 -30.04
C ARG A 386 35.37 13.04 -30.32
N ASP A 387 36.33 13.44 -31.14
CA ASP A 387 37.45 12.63 -31.61
C ASP A 387 38.80 13.06 -31.00
N ARG A 388 38.77 13.80 -29.89
CA ARG A 388 39.98 14.17 -29.13
C ARG A 388 40.66 12.93 -28.53
N PRO A 389 41.99 12.93 -28.34
CA PRO A 389 42.71 11.78 -27.78
C PRO A 389 42.18 11.34 -26.41
N ILE A 390 42.26 10.03 -26.15
CA ILE A 390 41.86 9.41 -24.87
C ILE A 390 42.63 10.04 -23.70
N GLU A 391 43.93 10.23 -23.87
CA GLU A 391 44.84 10.83 -22.87
C GLU A 391 44.44 12.28 -22.52
N GLU A 392 43.98 13.05 -23.51
CA GLU A 392 43.48 14.42 -23.32
C GLU A 392 42.16 14.41 -22.52
N SER A 393 41.22 13.53 -22.88
CA SER A 393 39.96 13.37 -22.14
C SER A 393 40.18 12.90 -20.69
N LEU A 394 41.11 11.98 -20.45
CA LEU A 394 41.46 11.52 -19.11
C LEU A 394 42.04 12.65 -18.26
N LYS A 395 42.97 13.43 -18.81
CA LYS A 395 43.56 14.59 -18.13
C LYS A 395 42.49 15.64 -17.81
N LEU A 396 41.67 16.01 -18.79
CA LEU A 396 40.62 17.02 -18.60
C LEU A 396 39.58 16.55 -17.57
N PHE A 397 39.22 15.26 -17.54
CA PHE A 397 38.24 14.76 -16.57
C PHE A 397 38.78 14.76 -15.12
N ASP A 398 40.09 14.52 -14.91
CA ASP A 398 40.75 14.76 -13.62
C ASP A 398 40.76 16.26 -13.25
N GLU A 399 41.05 17.14 -14.20
CA GLU A 399 41.01 18.60 -14.00
C GLU A 399 39.59 19.10 -13.65
N MET A 400 38.54 18.54 -14.28
CA MET A 400 37.15 18.77 -13.90
C MET A 400 36.89 18.31 -12.46
N LYS A 401 37.26 17.08 -12.08
CA LYS A 401 37.08 16.54 -10.72
C LYS A 401 37.77 17.41 -9.65
N ARG A 402 38.96 17.91 -9.98
CA ARG A 402 39.78 18.77 -9.12
C ARG A 402 39.34 20.23 -9.10
N GLY A 403 38.27 20.59 -9.81
CA GLY A 403 37.70 21.94 -9.79
C GLY A 403 38.53 22.99 -10.55
N MET A 404 39.37 22.59 -11.50
CA MET A 404 40.20 23.53 -12.29
C MET A 404 39.44 24.17 -13.47
N ILE A 405 38.23 23.68 -13.77
CA ILE A 405 37.41 24.12 -14.88
C ILE A 405 36.10 24.67 -14.32
N GLU A 406 35.66 25.85 -14.77
CA GLU A 406 34.45 26.52 -14.25
C GLU A 406 33.15 25.76 -14.61
N GLU A 407 32.06 26.01 -13.88
CA GLU A 407 30.74 25.45 -14.20
C GLU A 407 30.34 25.74 -15.66
N GLY A 408 29.84 24.71 -16.35
CA GLY A 408 29.38 24.82 -17.73
C GLY A 408 30.48 24.95 -18.79
N LYS A 409 31.77 25.03 -18.43
CA LYS A 409 32.89 25.09 -19.40
C LYS A 409 33.38 23.72 -19.88
N ALA A 410 32.99 22.65 -19.19
CA ALA A 410 33.20 21.28 -19.65
C ALA A 410 32.11 20.32 -19.15
N THR A 411 31.87 19.27 -19.92
CA THR A 411 31.05 18.11 -19.54
C THR A 411 31.73 16.83 -19.99
N LEU A 412 31.49 15.71 -19.31
CA LEU A 412 31.81 14.39 -19.89
C LEU A 412 30.60 13.92 -20.69
N ARG A 413 30.81 13.47 -21.93
CA ARG A 413 29.76 12.92 -22.79
C ARG A 413 30.10 11.48 -23.17
N LEU A 414 29.07 10.65 -23.25
CA LEU A 414 29.15 9.31 -23.82
C LEU A 414 29.36 9.45 -25.35
N LYS A 415 30.13 8.55 -25.94
CA LYS A 415 30.37 8.47 -27.38
C LYS A 415 29.49 7.37 -27.97
N GLN A 416 28.24 7.73 -28.23
CA GLN A 416 27.18 6.83 -28.70
C GLN A 416 27.01 7.01 -30.22
N ASP A 417 25.80 7.32 -30.70
CA ASP A 417 25.44 7.47 -32.10
C ASP A 417 24.70 8.80 -32.34
N MET A 418 25.42 9.80 -32.86
CA MET A 418 24.86 11.13 -33.14
C MET A 418 23.85 11.14 -34.29
N GLN A 419 23.82 10.11 -35.12
CA GLN A 419 22.91 9.96 -36.26
C GLN A 419 21.69 9.08 -35.93
N ASN A 420 21.54 8.70 -34.65
CA ASN A 420 20.45 7.87 -34.20
C ASN A 420 19.09 8.59 -34.23
N ASN A 421 18.04 7.88 -34.65
CA ASN A 421 16.67 8.39 -34.57
C ASN A 421 16.21 8.62 -33.12
N ASN A 422 16.71 7.83 -32.17
CA ASN A 422 16.48 8.06 -30.75
C ASN A 422 17.50 9.07 -30.21
N LYS A 423 17.05 10.30 -29.89
CA LYS A 423 17.91 11.35 -29.36
C LYS A 423 18.59 11.01 -28.02
N ASN A 424 18.13 9.99 -27.28
CA ASN A 424 18.81 9.48 -26.09
C ASN A 424 20.05 8.62 -26.41
N MET A 425 20.26 8.26 -27.67
CA MET A 425 21.51 7.65 -28.16
C MET A 425 22.48 8.70 -28.75
N CYS A 426 22.14 9.99 -28.76
CA CYS A 426 22.97 11.05 -29.32
C CYS A 426 23.84 11.71 -28.25
N ASP A 427 24.99 11.07 -27.95
CA ASP A 427 26.04 11.48 -27.02
C ASP A 427 25.53 12.18 -25.74
N LEU A 428 24.86 11.41 -24.88
CA LEU A 428 24.35 11.90 -23.60
C LEU A 428 25.48 12.42 -22.70
N ILE A 429 25.15 13.43 -21.89
CA ILE A 429 26.06 13.97 -20.88
C ILE A 429 26.10 13.00 -19.69
N ALA A 430 27.28 12.48 -19.37
CA ALA A 430 27.54 11.63 -18.23
C ALA A 430 27.85 12.42 -16.96
N TYR A 431 28.64 13.51 -17.05
CA TYR A 431 29.01 14.35 -15.90
C TYR A 431 28.93 15.84 -16.21
N ARG A 432 28.60 16.63 -15.17
CA ARG A 432 28.63 18.09 -15.17
C ARG A 432 29.42 18.62 -13.98
N ILE A 433 30.04 19.78 -14.15
CA ILE A 433 30.73 20.49 -13.06
C ILE A 433 29.70 21.22 -12.18
N LYS A 434 29.85 21.12 -10.86
CA LYS A 434 29.15 21.90 -9.84
C LYS A 434 30.10 22.18 -8.67
N PHE A 435 30.17 23.42 -8.20
CA PHE A 435 30.95 23.79 -7.00
C PHE A 435 30.11 23.85 -5.71
N SER A 436 28.81 23.54 -5.79
CA SER A 436 27.94 23.50 -4.62
C SER A 436 28.25 22.29 -3.75
N THR A 437 28.45 22.51 -2.45
CA THR A 437 28.64 21.47 -1.43
C THR A 437 27.50 20.46 -1.46
N HIS A 438 27.82 19.18 -1.58
CA HIS A 438 26.80 18.12 -1.57
C HIS A 438 26.37 17.79 -0.12
N PRO A 439 25.06 17.72 0.21
CA PRO A 439 24.59 17.47 1.58
C PRO A 439 25.19 16.23 2.25
N LYS A 440 25.32 15.12 1.51
CA LYS A 440 25.96 13.89 1.97
C LYS A 440 27.46 13.78 1.67
N ALA A 441 27.90 13.98 0.42
CA ALA A 441 29.28 13.78 0.00
C ALA A 441 30.25 14.97 0.30
N GLY A 442 29.73 16.08 0.81
CA GLY A 442 30.50 17.30 1.12
C GLY A 442 31.19 17.91 -0.10
N ASP A 443 32.35 18.53 0.13
CA ASP A 443 33.17 19.16 -0.91
C ASP A 443 34.18 18.20 -1.57
N LYS A 444 33.97 16.87 -1.45
CA LYS A 444 34.85 15.86 -2.08
C LYS A 444 34.77 15.91 -3.62
N TRP A 445 33.67 16.39 -4.18
CA TRP A 445 33.35 16.31 -5.61
C TRP A 445 33.00 17.68 -6.20
N HIS A 446 33.63 18.01 -7.32
CA HIS A 446 33.25 19.16 -8.16
C HIS A 446 32.56 18.74 -9.46
N ILE A 447 32.37 17.44 -9.66
CA ILE A 447 31.67 16.84 -10.79
C ILE A 447 30.63 15.87 -10.29
N TYR A 448 29.46 15.88 -10.93
CA TYR A 448 28.32 15.06 -10.54
C TYR A 448 27.77 14.31 -11.76
N PRO A 449 27.44 13.02 -11.60
CA PRO A 449 26.89 12.21 -12.68
C PRO A 449 25.47 12.66 -13.03
N SER A 450 25.07 12.48 -14.28
CA SER A 450 23.67 12.68 -14.70
C SER A 450 22.80 11.49 -14.32
N TYR A 451 21.49 11.72 -14.19
CA TYR A 451 20.48 10.68 -13.99
C TYR A 451 20.63 9.50 -14.97
N ASP A 452 20.75 9.79 -16.27
CA ASP A 452 20.87 8.77 -17.32
C ASP A 452 22.14 7.93 -17.19
N TYR A 453 23.18 8.46 -16.54
CA TYR A 453 24.44 7.77 -16.30
C TYR A 453 24.42 6.97 -14.98
N SER A 454 24.00 7.59 -13.89
CA SER A 454 24.02 6.98 -12.56
C SER A 454 22.96 5.90 -12.40
N HIS A 455 21.72 6.15 -12.84
CA HIS A 455 20.58 5.36 -12.43
C HIS A 455 20.68 3.89 -12.88
N CYS A 456 21.12 3.63 -14.11
CA CYS A 456 21.25 2.26 -14.62
C CYS A 456 22.42 1.52 -13.97
N ILE A 457 23.54 2.21 -13.75
CA ILE A 457 24.73 1.63 -13.11
C ILE A 457 24.41 1.25 -11.66
N VAL A 458 23.76 2.15 -10.89
CA VAL A 458 23.41 1.84 -9.50
C VAL A 458 22.35 0.75 -9.41
N ASP A 459 21.37 0.68 -10.32
CA ASP A 459 20.47 -0.48 -10.41
C ASP A 459 21.23 -1.80 -10.65
N SER A 460 22.33 -1.77 -11.40
CA SER A 460 23.20 -2.94 -11.59
C SER A 460 23.98 -3.30 -10.31
N LEU A 461 24.60 -2.30 -9.67
CA LEU A 461 25.40 -2.47 -8.45
C LEU A 461 24.57 -2.94 -7.24
N GLU A 462 23.34 -2.44 -7.09
CA GLU A 462 22.38 -2.88 -6.06
C GLU A 462 21.73 -4.24 -6.37
N ASN A 463 22.05 -4.86 -7.52
CA ASN A 463 21.45 -6.11 -8.00
C ASN A 463 19.91 -6.04 -8.09
N ILE A 464 19.39 -4.96 -8.68
CA ILE A 464 17.95 -4.79 -8.91
C ILE A 464 17.47 -5.81 -9.95
N THR A 465 16.52 -6.67 -9.59
CA THR A 465 15.91 -7.59 -10.57
C THR A 465 14.92 -6.86 -11.46
N HIS A 466 14.11 -5.96 -10.87
CA HIS A 466 13.05 -5.21 -11.54
C HIS A 466 13.25 -3.70 -11.38
N SER A 467 13.68 -3.05 -12.45
CA SER A 467 13.84 -1.59 -12.52
C SER A 467 12.56 -0.98 -13.09
N LEU A 468 11.63 -0.64 -12.19
CA LEU A 468 10.30 -0.15 -12.56
C LEU A 468 10.28 1.38 -12.65
N CYS A 469 9.63 1.94 -13.66
CA CYS A 469 9.55 3.41 -13.87
C CYS A 469 8.32 3.79 -14.70
N SER A 470 8.12 5.07 -15.01
CA SER A 470 6.99 5.52 -15.85
C SER A 470 7.30 5.46 -17.34
N LEU A 471 6.27 5.31 -18.19
CA LEU A 471 6.36 5.24 -19.66
C LEU A 471 7.17 6.37 -20.32
N GLU A 472 7.24 7.55 -19.70
CA GLU A 472 8.10 8.67 -20.18
C GLU A 472 9.59 8.30 -20.32
N PHE A 473 10.05 7.27 -19.60
CA PHE A 473 11.42 6.78 -19.66
C PHE A 473 11.63 5.63 -20.66
N GLU A 474 10.58 5.12 -21.33
CA GLU A 474 10.70 4.03 -22.32
C GLU A 474 11.68 4.38 -23.46
N ILE A 475 11.66 5.63 -23.92
CA ILE A 475 12.60 6.13 -24.95
C ILE A 475 14.06 6.16 -24.49
N ARG A 476 14.34 6.00 -23.18
CA ARG A 476 15.68 5.92 -22.59
C ARG A 476 16.12 4.47 -22.34
N ARG A 477 15.24 3.48 -22.54
CA ARG A 477 15.59 2.05 -22.38
C ARG A 477 16.80 1.64 -23.26
N PRO A 478 16.94 2.09 -24.52
CA PRO A 478 18.14 1.78 -25.32
C PRO A 478 19.44 2.35 -24.73
N SER A 479 19.43 3.60 -24.23
CA SER A 479 20.61 4.22 -23.61
C SER A 479 20.95 3.62 -22.24
N TYR A 480 19.94 3.23 -21.46
CA TYR A 480 20.08 2.47 -20.21
C TYR A 480 20.88 1.18 -20.46
N TYR A 481 20.44 0.34 -21.40
CA TYR A 481 21.10 -0.93 -21.68
C TYR A 481 22.41 -0.78 -22.46
N TRP A 482 22.57 0.25 -23.30
CA TRP A 482 23.85 0.53 -23.96
C TRP A 482 24.98 0.67 -22.94
N LEU A 483 24.76 1.48 -21.90
CA LEU A 483 25.77 1.77 -20.87
C LEU A 483 26.15 0.51 -20.08
N LEU A 484 25.16 -0.32 -19.72
CA LEU A 484 25.40 -1.58 -19.01
C LEU A 484 26.08 -2.64 -19.89
N LEU A 485 25.76 -2.68 -21.19
CA LEU A 485 26.36 -3.63 -22.13
C LEU A 485 27.85 -3.31 -22.36
N VAL A 486 28.20 -2.03 -22.61
CA VAL A 486 29.59 -1.64 -22.86
C VAL A 486 30.47 -1.80 -21.61
N LEU A 487 29.94 -1.51 -20.42
CA LEU A 487 30.65 -1.71 -19.15
C LEU A 487 30.67 -3.19 -18.69
N GLY A 488 30.05 -4.11 -19.42
CA GLY A 488 29.98 -5.52 -19.03
C GLY A 488 29.26 -5.77 -17.69
N LEU A 489 28.30 -4.90 -17.34
CA LEU A 489 27.54 -4.94 -16.10
C LEU A 489 26.29 -5.83 -16.21
N TYR A 490 25.70 -6.15 -15.06
CA TYR A 490 24.42 -6.86 -14.99
C TYR A 490 23.28 -5.97 -15.49
N GLN A 491 22.29 -6.57 -16.15
CA GLN A 491 21.20 -5.87 -16.82
C GLN A 491 19.87 -6.18 -16.10
N PRO A 492 19.41 -5.29 -15.19
CA PRO A 492 18.08 -5.36 -14.59
C PRO A 492 16.96 -5.44 -15.61
N HIS A 493 15.84 -6.09 -15.28
CA HIS A 493 14.64 -6.06 -16.10
C HIS A 493 13.95 -4.70 -15.95
N VAL A 494 14.05 -3.83 -16.97
CA VAL A 494 13.38 -2.52 -17.00
C VAL A 494 11.95 -2.72 -17.48
N TRP A 495 10.98 -2.24 -16.71
CA TRP A 495 9.57 -2.28 -17.10
C TRP A 495 8.82 -1.00 -16.71
N GLU A 496 8.19 -0.37 -17.68
CA GLU A 496 7.52 0.91 -17.53
C GLU A 496 6.00 0.79 -17.36
N TYR A 497 5.43 1.59 -16.45
CA TYR A 497 4.00 1.69 -16.18
C TYR A 497 3.43 3.07 -16.51
N SER A 498 2.12 3.11 -16.77
CA SER A 498 1.35 4.34 -16.93
C SER A 498 1.32 5.15 -15.63
N ARG A 499 1.50 6.48 -15.72
CA ARG A 499 1.38 7.35 -14.55
C ARG A 499 -0.06 7.37 -14.04
N LEU A 500 -0.23 7.58 -12.75
CA LEU A 500 -1.55 7.90 -12.19
C LEU A 500 -1.81 9.40 -12.34
N ASN A 501 -2.67 9.78 -13.26
CA ASN A 501 -3.22 11.14 -13.37
C ASN A 501 -4.62 11.17 -12.73
N VAL A 502 -4.86 12.13 -11.84
CA VAL A 502 -6.14 12.33 -11.14
C VAL A 502 -6.77 13.66 -11.60
N SER A 503 -8.10 13.70 -11.70
CA SER A 503 -8.84 14.92 -12.08
C SER A 503 -8.83 16.01 -11.00
N ASN A 504 -9.19 17.23 -11.40
CA ASN A 504 -9.40 18.41 -10.56
C ASN A 504 -8.18 18.80 -9.70
N THR A 505 -6.97 18.45 -10.15
CA THR A 505 -5.71 18.74 -9.47
C THR A 505 -4.58 18.99 -10.47
N VAL A 506 -3.48 19.57 -10.00
CA VAL A 506 -2.20 19.61 -10.70
C VAL A 506 -1.18 18.76 -9.94
N MET A 507 -0.44 17.89 -10.63
CA MET A 507 0.60 17.07 -10.01
C MET A 507 2.02 17.54 -10.34
N SER A 508 2.21 18.34 -11.38
CA SER A 508 3.55 18.77 -11.77
C SER A 508 4.18 19.60 -10.66
N LYS A 509 5.37 19.21 -10.22
CA LYS A 509 6.12 19.88 -9.14
C LYS A 509 6.24 21.39 -9.33
N ARG A 510 6.44 21.87 -10.57
CA ARG A 510 6.49 23.32 -10.89
C ARG A 510 5.18 24.04 -10.55
N LYS A 511 4.01 23.46 -10.88
CA LYS A 511 2.70 24.05 -10.55
C LYS A 511 2.42 23.96 -9.04
N LEU A 512 2.75 22.86 -8.37
CA LEU A 512 2.62 22.70 -6.91
C LEU A 512 3.50 23.69 -6.13
N ASN A 513 4.79 23.80 -6.48
CA ASN A 513 5.71 24.80 -5.92
C ASN A 513 5.10 26.21 -6.01
N ARG A 514 4.51 26.55 -7.16
CA ARG A 514 3.91 27.86 -7.41
C ARG A 514 2.70 28.13 -6.51
N LEU A 515 1.77 27.18 -6.39
CA LEU A 515 0.61 27.30 -5.51
C LEU A 515 1.01 27.61 -4.04
N VAL A 516 2.01 26.91 -3.52
CA VAL A 516 2.49 27.09 -2.13
C VAL A 516 3.29 28.37 -1.96
N THR A 517 4.15 28.73 -2.93
CA THR A 517 5.02 29.92 -2.84
C THR A 517 4.23 31.21 -3.01
N GLU A 518 3.25 31.24 -3.91
CA GLU A 518 2.35 32.38 -4.15
C GLU A 518 1.15 32.43 -3.18
N LYS A 519 1.08 31.51 -2.20
CA LYS A 519 0.04 31.46 -1.15
C LYS A 519 -1.40 31.31 -1.63
N TRP A 520 -1.61 30.59 -2.75
CA TRP A 520 -2.93 30.09 -3.16
C TRP A 520 -3.45 28.96 -2.25
N VAL A 521 -2.51 28.26 -1.60
CA VAL A 521 -2.75 27.22 -0.59
C VAL A 521 -1.87 27.51 0.64
N ASP A 522 -2.25 26.99 1.80
CA ASP A 522 -1.60 27.34 3.06
C ASP A 522 -0.11 26.90 3.07
N SER A 523 0.11 25.66 2.62
CA SER A 523 1.32 24.86 2.83
C SER A 523 1.35 23.64 1.89
N TRP A 524 2.43 22.86 1.95
CA TRP A 524 2.58 21.58 1.24
C TRP A 524 1.70 20.44 1.76
N ASP A 525 1.19 20.58 2.98
CA ASP A 525 0.24 19.68 3.63
C ASP A 525 -1.20 20.22 3.63
N ASP A 526 -1.50 21.25 2.83
CA ASP A 526 -2.87 21.76 2.66
C ASP A 526 -3.82 20.62 2.20
N PRO A 527 -4.92 20.33 2.92
CA PRO A 527 -5.86 19.26 2.60
C PRO A 527 -6.43 19.25 1.18
N ARG A 528 -6.37 20.38 0.45
CA ARG A 528 -6.82 20.49 -0.95
C ARG A 528 -5.79 19.96 -1.96
N LEU A 529 -4.53 19.78 -1.57
CA LEU A 529 -3.48 19.24 -2.42
C LEU A 529 -3.49 17.71 -2.41
N MET A 530 -3.28 17.11 -3.60
CA MET A 530 -3.05 15.67 -3.75
C MET A 530 -1.60 15.24 -3.39
N THR A 531 -0.90 16.03 -2.58
CA THR A 531 0.32 15.62 -1.86
C THR A 531 -0.03 14.53 -0.84
N LEU A 532 0.89 13.59 -0.57
CA LEU A 532 0.64 12.56 0.45
C LEU A 532 0.55 13.16 1.86
N ALA A 533 1.27 14.26 2.12
CA ALA A 533 1.12 15.07 3.32
C ALA A 533 -0.30 15.67 3.44
N GLY A 534 -0.77 16.37 2.40
CA GLY A 534 -2.11 16.96 2.36
C GLY A 534 -3.22 15.92 2.51
N LEU A 535 -3.11 14.75 1.87
CA LEU A 535 -4.06 13.66 2.04
C LEU A 535 -4.06 13.10 3.48
N ARG A 536 -2.88 12.91 4.09
CA ARG A 536 -2.77 12.51 5.50
C ARG A 536 -3.43 13.54 6.43
N ARG A 537 -3.13 14.84 6.26
CA ARG A 537 -3.73 15.94 7.05
C ARG A 537 -5.24 16.11 6.81
N ARG A 538 -5.72 15.83 5.59
CA ARG A 538 -7.16 15.74 5.26
C ARG A 538 -7.86 14.60 6.02
N GLY A 539 -7.13 13.64 6.58
CA GLY A 539 -7.68 12.49 7.31
C GLY A 539 -7.75 11.20 6.48
N VAL A 540 -7.18 11.18 5.28
CA VAL A 540 -7.10 9.97 4.44
C VAL A 540 -6.16 8.96 5.11
N SER A 541 -6.40 7.67 4.89
CA SER A 541 -5.52 6.58 5.35
C SER A 541 -4.65 6.06 4.22
N SER A 542 -3.49 5.52 4.56
CA SER A 542 -2.62 4.81 3.62
C SER A 542 -3.28 3.55 3.05
N THR A 543 -4.12 2.86 3.83
CA THR A 543 -4.91 1.70 3.40
C THR A 543 -5.93 2.05 2.31
N SER A 544 -6.69 3.14 2.45
CA SER A 544 -7.63 3.58 1.41
C SER A 544 -6.92 4.05 0.13
N ILE A 545 -5.75 4.70 0.25
CA ILE A 545 -4.89 5.03 -0.90
C ILE A 545 -4.40 3.75 -1.58
N ASN A 546 -3.81 2.80 -0.84
CA ASN A 546 -3.31 1.54 -1.40
C ASN A 546 -4.43 0.73 -2.07
N ALA A 547 -5.65 0.73 -1.52
CA ALA A 547 -6.82 0.10 -2.14
C ALA A 547 -7.23 0.80 -3.46
N PHE A 548 -7.19 2.13 -3.51
CA PHE A 548 -7.42 2.90 -4.73
C PHE A 548 -6.36 2.60 -5.80
N ILE A 549 -5.07 2.58 -5.44
CA ILE A 549 -3.98 2.23 -6.37
C ILE A 549 -4.16 0.80 -6.92
N ARG A 550 -4.44 -0.17 -6.04
CA ARG A 550 -4.74 -1.56 -6.42
C ARG A 550 -5.87 -1.62 -7.45
N ARG A 551 -6.96 -0.87 -7.24
CA ARG A 551 -8.12 -0.86 -8.15
C ARG A 551 -7.87 -0.11 -9.46
N VAL A 552 -6.93 0.84 -9.50
CA VAL A 552 -6.46 1.47 -10.75
C VAL A 552 -5.58 0.50 -11.57
N GLY A 553 -4.83 -0.37 -10.89
CA GLY A 553 -4.04 -1.42 -11.52
C GLY A 553 -2.69 -0.96 -12.13
N ILE A 554 -1.94 -1.96 -12.59
CA ILE A 554 -0.60 -1.81 -13.18
C ILE A 554 -0.71 -2.07 -14.69
N THR A 555 -0.58 -1.03 -15.50
CA THR A 555 -0.84 -1.07 -16.95
C THR A 555 0.24 -0.32 -17.73
N ARG A 556 0.43 -0.69 -19.01
CA ARG A 556 1.22 0.08 -20.00
C ARG A 556 0.37 1.00 -20.88
N SER A 557 -0.95 0.84 -20.88
CA SER A 557 -1.85 1.76 -21.54
C SER A 557 -1.85 3.09 -20.79
N ASP A 558 -1.65 4.20 -21.49
CA ASP A 558 -1.68 5.52 -20.86
C ASP A 558 -3.02 5.70 -20.13
N ASN A 559 -2.95 5.93 -18.82
CA ASN A 559 -4.14 5.92 -17.99
C ASN A 559 -5.00 7.13 -18.34
N SER A 560 -6.24 6.86 -18.74
CA SER A 560 -7.28 7.89 -18.78
C SER A 560 -7.36 8.62 -17.44
N MET A 561 -7.63 9.92 -17.48
CA MET A 561 -7.70 10.75 -16.30
C MET A 561 -8.67 10.16 -15.28
N ILE A 562 -8.15 9.76 -14.11
CA ILE A 562 -8.94 9.07 -13.10
C ILE A 562 -9.69 10.11 -12.27
N SER A 563 -11.02 10.05 -12.23
CA SER A 563 -11.81 10.96 -11.39
C SER A 563 -11.37 10.87 -9.92
N SER A 564 -11.17 12.04 -9.29
CA SER A 564 -10.95 12.19 -7.85
C SER A 564 -11.96 11.41 -7.00
N ASP A 565 -13.20 11.30 -7.50
CA ASP A 565 -14.33 10.75 -6.76
C ASP A 565 -14.15 9.22 -6.53
N ARG A 566 -13.30 8.57 -7.33
CA ARG A 566 -12.89 7.16 -7.09
C ARG A 566 -12.00 7.02 -5.87
N LEU A 567 -11.13 7.99 -5.57
CA LEU A 567 -10.36 7.99 -4.32
C LEU A 567 -11.31 8.22 -3.14
N ASP A 568 -12.22 9.20 -3.25
CA ASP A 568 -13.25 9.47 -2.25
C ASP A 568 -14.17 8.26 -1.98
N TYR A 569 -14.40 7.37 -2.96
CA TYR A 569 -15.07 6.08 -2.77
C TYR A 569 -14.32 5.15 -1.81
N HIS A 570 -13.03 4.89 -2.06
CA HIS A 570 -12.22 4.02 -1.20
C HIS A 570 -12.05 4.60 0.21
N ILE A 571 -11.98 5.94 0.35
CA ILE A 571 -11.98 6.63 1.64
C ILE A 571 -13.28 6.36 2.40
N ARG A 572 -14.45 6.57 1.78
CA ARG A 572 -15.76 6.32 2.41
C ARG A 572 -15.94 4.86 2.80
N GLU A 573 -15.54 3.92 1.95
CA GLU A 573 -15.67 2.48 2.21
C GLU A 573 -14.87 2.02 3.43
N GLU A 574 -13.72 2.64 3.71
CA GLU A 574 -12.95 2.37 4.91
C GLU A 574 -13.53 3.10 6.13
N LEU A 575 -13.75 4.41 6.05
CA LEU A 575 -14.20 5.21 7.20
C LEU A 575 -15.63 4.83 7.65
N ASN A 576 -16.47 4.30 6.77
CA ASN A 576 -17.76 3.71 7.16
C ASN A 576 -17.59 2.49 8.10
N LYS A 577 -16.45 1.79 8.02
CA LYS A 577 -16.12 0.65 8.88
C LYS A 577 -15.34 1.08 10.13
N THR A 578 -14.46 2.08 10.00
CA THR A 578 -13.44 2.41 11.03
C THR A 578 -13.67 3.72 11.79
N ALA A 579 -14.55 4.63 11.35
CA ALA A 579 -14.81 5.89 12.06
C ALA A 579 -16.06 5.79 12.98
N PRO A 580 -15.95 6.11 14.28
CA PRO A 580 -17.12 6.21 15.16
C PRO A 580 -18.04 7.37 14.78
N ARG A 581 -19.34 7.20 15.05
CA ARG A 581 -20.38 8.21 14.74
C ARG A 581 -20.56 9.16 15.90
N THR A 582 -20.61 10.45 15.60
CA THR A 582 -20.78 11.53 16.59
C THR A 582 -21.67 12.65 16.04
N MET A 583 -22.22 13.51 16.91
CA MET A 583 -23.06 14.63 16.51
C MET A 583 -22.31 15.96 16.68
N VAL A 584 -22.27 16.73 15.60
CA VAL A 584 -21.75 18.10 15.52
C VAL A 584 -22.72 18.89 14.65
N VAL A 585 -23.06 20.10 15.07
CA VAL A 585 -23.92 21.04 14.36
C VAL A 585 -23.07 22.21 13.87
N LEU A 586 -23.02 22.43 12.57
CA LEU A 586 -22.14 23.43 11.95
C LEU A 586 -22.69 24.85 12.07
N HIS A 587 -23.99 25.01 11.84
CA HIS A 587 -24.66 26.32 11.90
C HIS A 587 -25.81 26.25 12.93
N PRO A 588 -25.51 26.37 14.24
CA PRO A 588 -26.46 26.08 15.31
C PRO A 588 -27.64 27.06 15.33
N LEU A 589 -28.84 26.53 15.15
CA LEU A 589 -30.12 27.16 15.46
C LEU A 589 -30.63 26.63 16.81
N LYS A 590 -30.92 27.54 17.73
CA LYS A 590 -31.38 27.23 19.09
C LYS A 590 -32.83 26.78 19.10
N VAL A 591 -33.10 25.69 19.81
CA VAL A 591 -34.43 25.11 20.02
C VAL A 591 -34.68 24.91 21.51
N ILE A 592 -35.78 25.45 22.03
CA ILE A 592 -36.20 25.28 23.42
C ILE A 592 -37.32 24.23 23.51
N ILE A 593 -37.07 23.17 24.27
CA ILE A 593 -38.05 22.13 24.59
C ILE A 593 -38.94 22.60 25.73
N THR A 594 -40.07 23.21 25.39
CA THR A 594 -40.94 23.95 26.33
C THR A 594 -41.52 23.10 27.45
N ASN A 595 -41.82 21.83 27.18
CA ASN A 595 -42.41 20.84 28.09
C ASN A 595 -41.39 19.95 28.83
N LEU A 596 -40.09 20.27 28.79
CA LEU A 596 -39.06 19.65 29.63
C LEU A 596 -38.65 20.59 30.77
N ASP A 597 -38.55 20.07 31.99
CA ASP A 597 -38.13 20.85 33.17
C ASP A 597 -36.73 21.45 32.99
N LYS A 598 -36.54 22.68 33.52
CA LYS A 598 -35.31 23.46 33.29
C LYS A 598 -34.04 22.79 33.81
N GLU A 599 -34.13 22.08 34.93
CA GLU A 599 -33.00 21.42 35.60
C GLU A 599 -32.78 19.97 35.12
N SER A 600 -33.64 19.45 34.24
CA SER A 600 -33.59 18.05 33.82
C SER A 600 -32.51 17.78 32.78
N ILE A 601 -31.65 16.81 33.08
CA ILE A 601 -30.66 16.23 32.17
C ILE A 601 -31.00 14.75 32.00
N LEU A 602 -31.30 14.34 30.76
CA LEU A 602 -31.44 12.93 30.39
C LEU A 602 -30.18 12.50 29.65
N TYR A 603 -29.57 11.39 30.05
CA TYR A 603 -28.48 10.77 29.27
C TYR A 603 -29.07 9.73 28.33
N LEU A 604 -28.74 9.84 27.05
CA LEU A 604 -29.27 9.01 25.97
C LEU A 604 -28.14 8.24 25.29
N ASP A 605 -28.36 6.95 25.03
CA ASP A 605 -27.40 6.09 24.34
C ASP A 605 -27.38 6.38 22.83
N ALA A 606 -26.33 7.05 22.37
CA ALA A 606 -26.06 7.26 20.95
C ALA A 606 -25.09 6.19 20.43
N ARG A 607 -25.37 5.60 19.27
CA ARG A 607 -24.61 4.46 18.75
C ARG A 607 -23.40 4.90 17.93
N MET A 608 -22.20 4.46 18.32
CA MET A 608 -20.93 4.75 17.64
C MET A 608 -20.74 3.90 16.38
N TRP A 609 -21.22 2.66 16.38
CA TRP A 609 -20.93 1.66 15.34
C TRP A 609 -22.22 1.03 14.77
N PRO A 610 -22.65 1.38 13.54
CA PRO A 610 -23.92 0.91 12.97
C PRO A 610 -24.01 -0.61 12.75
N HIS A 611 -22.87 -1.31 12.68
CA HIS A 611 -22.78 -2.74 12.39
C HIS A 611 -22.41 -3.61 13.61
N ALA A 612 -22.05 -3.01 14.74
CA ALA A 612 -21.71 -3.77 15.94
C ALA A 612 -22.96 -4.39 16.61
N PRO A 613 -22.84 -5.49 17.37
CA PRO A 613 -23.97 -6.10 18.08
C PRO A 613 -24.71 -5.11 18.97
N SER A 614 -26.04 -5.23 19.08
CA SER A 614 -26.85 -4.23 19.82
C SER A 614 -26.71 -4.33 21.35
N ASP A 615 -26.20 -5.47 21.82
CA ASP A 615 -25.89 -5.86 23.19
C ASP A 615 -24.47 -5.48 23.65
N ASP A 616 -23.61 -5.02 22.73
CA ASP A 616 -22.29 -4.48 23.06
C ASP A 616 -22.40 -3.04 23.59
N ALA A 617 -22.25 -2.89 24.90
CA ALA A 617 -22.25 -1.59 25.56
C ALA A 617 -21.11 -0.65 25.09
N SER A 618 -20.00 -1.18 24.59
CA SER A 618 -18.88 -0.35 24.07
C SER A 618 -19.19 0.30 22.72
N SER A 619 -20.30 -0.10 22.08
CA SER A 619 -20.80 0.49 20.84
C SER A 619 -21.69 1.72 21.01
N TYR A 620 -21.84 2.23 22.24
CA TYR A 620 -22.63 3.40 22.56
C TYR A 620 -21.83 4.45 23.36
N TYR A 621 -22.23 5.70 23.23
CA TYR A 621 -21.76 6.81 24.06
C TYR A 621 -22.95 7.61 24.59
N ASN A 622 -22.81 8.15 25.80
CA ASN A 622 -23.84 8.96 26.42
C ASN A 622 -23.88 10.36 25.81
N VAL A 623 -25.07 10.81 25.41
CA VAL A 623 -25.34 12.17 24.95
C VAL A 623 -26.31 12.84 25.94
N PRO A 624 -25.99 14.03 26.48
CA PRO A 624 -26.92 14.78 27.32
C PRO A 624 -28.06 15.34 26.45
N PHE A 625 -29.28 15.23 26.95
CA PHE A 625 -30.49 15.87 26.42
C PHE A 625 -31.08 16.74 27.51
N THR A 626 -31.11 18.04 27.26
CA THR A 626 -31.57 19.09 28.19
C THR A 626 -32.62 19.96 27.52
N ARG A 627 -33.14 20.96 28.24
CA ARG A 627 -34.19 21.86 27.73
C ARG A 627 -33.78 22.65 26.48
N VAL A 628 -32.49 22.90 26.27
CA VAL A 628 -31.98 23.66 25.13
C VAL A 628 -31.16 22.75 24.23
N VAL A 629 -31.62 22.59 22.99
CA VAL A 629 -30.95 21.81 21.96
C VAL A 629 -30.68 22.68 20.74
N TYR A 630 -29.66 22.33 19.97
CA TYR A 630 -29.24 23.03 18.76
C TYR A 630 -29.32 22.06 17.59
N ILE A 631 -29.89 22.53 16.47
CA ILE A 631 -29.98 21.82 15.18
C ILE A 631 -29.32 22.66 14.09
N GLU A 632 -29.09 22.10 12.89
CA GLU A 632 -28.64 22.93 11.77
C GLU A 632 -29.72 23.96 11.41
N SER A 633 -29.32 25.21 11.18
CA SER A 633 -30.22 26.25 10.66
C SER A 633 -30.91 25.87 9.35
N SER A 634 -30.26 25.07 8.50
CA SER A 634 -30.84 24.54 7.25
C SER A 634 -31.93 23.46 7.46
N ASP A 635 -31.98 22.86 8.65
CA ASP A 635 -33.00 21.90 9.06
C ASP A 635 -34.27 22.56 9.64
N PHE A 636 -34.35 23.89 9.65
CA PHE A 636 -35.60 24.63 9.91
C PHE A 636 -36.03 25.49 8.71
N ARG A 637 -37.33 25.53 8.41
CA ARG A 637 -37.92 26.46 7.43
C ARG A 637 -39.31 26.95 7.87
N LEU A 638 -39.62 28.22 7.56
CA LEU A 638 -40.92 28.84 7.83
C LEU A 638 -42.08 28.23 7.01
N LYS A 639 -41.79 27.72 5.80
CA LYS A 639 -42.77 27.11 4.90
C LYS A 639 -42.41 25.64 4.66
N ASP A 640 -43.32 24.75 5.01
CA ASP A 640 -43.17 23.32 4.75
C ASP A 640 -43.44 22.97 3.27
N SER A 641 -42.87 21.86 2.81
CA SER A 641 -43.13 21.27 1.50
C SER A 641 -43.13 19.74 1.58
N LYS A 642 -43.82 19.06 0.64
CA LYS A 642 -44.02 17.60 0.68
C LYS A 642 -42.72 16.78 0.64
N ASP A 643 -41.68 17.37 0.09
CA ASP A 643 -40.31 16.86 -0.10
C ASP A 643 -39.34 17.29 1.03
N TYR A 644 -39.73 18.23 1.90
CA TYR A 644 -38.89 18.69 2.99
C TYR A 644 -38.99 17.74 4.20
N TYR A 645 -37.84 17.34 4.74
CA TYR A 645 -37.74 16.46 5.90
C TYR A 645 -37.25 17.19 7.18
N GLY A 646 -37.01 18.50 7.11
CA GLY A 646 -36.69 19.32 8.29
C GLY A 646 -37.91 19.79 9.07
N LEU A 647 -37.64 20.55 10.13
CA LEU A 647 -38.59 21.15 11.05
C LEU A 647 -39.26 22.39 10.43
N ALA A 648 -40.55 22.55 10.70
CA ALA A 648 -41.35 23.69 10.27
C ALA A 648 -42.47 23.93 11.29
N PRO A 649 -43.11 25.12 11.34
CA PRO A 649 -44.22 25.40 12.26
C PRO A 649 -45.31 24.33 12.24
N GLY A 650 -45.65 23.77 13.40
CA GLY A 650 -46.67 22.72 13.55
C GLY A 650 -46.25 21.31 13.09
N LYS A 651 -45.04 21.13 12.57
CA LYS A 651 -44.51 19.83 12.08
C LYS A 651 -43.63 19.16 13.12
N SER A 652 -43.73 17.82 13.22
CA SER A 652 -42.86 17.01 14.08
C SER A 652 -41.70 16.37 13.30
N VAL A 653 -40.51 16.29 13.91
CA VAL A 653 -39.30 15.62 13.40
C VAL A 653 -38.65 14.79 14.50
N LEU A 654 -37.94 13.71 14.16
CA LEU A 654 -37.21 12.91 15.14
C LEU A 654 -35.81 13.49 15.39
N LEU A 655 -35.48 13.78 16.65
CA LEU A 655 -34.08 13.98 17.05
C LEU A 655 -33.38 12.61 17.12
N LYS A 656 -32.24 12.48 16.43
CA LYS A 656 -31.52 11.21 16.33
C LYS A 656 -31.05 10.72 17.71
N TYR A 657 -31.28 9.45 18.01
CA TYR A 657 -31.07 8.85 19.35
C TYR A 657 -31.93 9.43 20.49
N ALA A 658 -32.92 10.28 20.19
CA ALA A 658 -33.77 10.94 21.18
C ALA A 658 -35.26 10.89 20.79
N PHE A 659 -36.02 11.92 21.17
CA PHE A 659 -37.47 12.01 21.02
C PHE A 659 -37.89 12.75 19.74
N PRO A 660 -39.10 12.50 19.20
CA PRO A 660 -39.75 13.44 18.30
C PRO A 660 -39.95 14.80 18.99
N ILE A 661 -39.74 15.88 18.24
CA ILE A 661 -40.06 17.25 18.66
C ILE A 661 -40.99 17.91 17.63
N ARG A 662 -41.94 18.72 18.10
CA ARG A 662 -42.91 19.46 17.30
C ARG A 662 -42.73 20.96 17.51
N CYS A 663 -42.52 21.72 16.44
CA CYS A 663 -42.42 23.18 16.53
C CYS A 663 -43.78 23.79 16.93
N THR A 664 -43.79 24.54 18.03
CA THR A 664 -44.99 25.23 18.54
C THR A 664 -44.94 26.74 18.27
N GLU A 665 -43.78 27.37 18.40
CA GLU A 665 -43.60 28.82 18.23
C GLU A 665 -42.22 29.12 17.59
N VAL A 666 -42.11 30.29 16.94
CA VAL A 666 -40.91 30.73 16.22
C VAL A 666 -40.60 32.16 16.65
N ILE A 667 -39.37 32.39 17.13
CA ILE A 667 -38.89 33.70 17.55
C ILE A 667 -38.03 34.29 16.43
N TYR A 668 -38.38 35.50 16.02
CA TYR A 668 -37.71 36.26 14.98
C TYR A 668 -36.68 37.22 15.57
N GLY A 669 -35.62 37.50 14.82
CA GLY A 669 -34.66 38.56 15.11
C GLY A 669 -35.18 39.94 14.70
N GLU A 670 -34.27 40.88 14.50
CA GLU A 670 -34.60 42.27 14.09
C GLU A 670 -35.33 42.34 12.73
N ASN A 671 -35.11 41.34 11.86
CA ASN A 671 -35.84 41.15 10.61
C ASN A 671 -36.78 39.95 10.71
N LEU A 672 -38.01 40.09 10.21
CA LEU A 672 -39.05 39.05 10.21
C LEU A 672 -38.72 37.79 9.39
N ASP A 673 -37.67 37.81 8.57
CA ASP A 673 -37.16 36.64 7.83
C ASP A 673 -36.00 35.92 8.54
N THR A 674 -35.47 36.48 9.64
CA THR A 674 -34.36 35.89 10.41
C THR A 674 -34.90 35.19 11.65
N VAL A 675 -34.77 33.86 11.69
CA VAL A 675 -35.19 33.04 12.84
C VAL A 675 -34.01 32.90 13.81
N VAL A 676 -34.22 33.26 15.08
CA VAL A 676 -33.17 33.23 16.11
C VAL A 676 -33.35 32.10 17.11
N GLU A 677 -34.60 31.70 17.38
CA GLU A 677 -34.93 30.65 18.34
C GLU A 677 -36.25 29.97 17.93
N VAL A 678 -36.33 28.66 18.10
CA VAL A 678 -37.54 27.87 17.84
C VAL A 678 -38.01 27.25 19.15
N HIS A 679 -39.30 27.31 19.44
CA HIS A 679 -39.88 26.60 20.58
C HIS A 679 -40.55 25.33 20.08
N ALA A 680 -40.33 24.24 20.80
CA ALA A 680 -40.87 22.94 20.47
C ALA A 680 -41.35 22.19 21.72
N GLU A 681 -42.19 21.19 21.51
CA GLU A 681 -42.58 20.20 22.52
C GLU A 681 -42.02 18.83 22.11
N TYR A 682 -41.48 18.07 23.06
CA TYR A 682 -41.08 16.68 22.81
C TYR A 682 -42.26 15.72 23.02
N GLU A 683 -42.37 14.69 22.17
CA GLU A 683 -43.50 13.75 22.15
C GLU A 683 -43.07 12.38 22.72
N LEU A 684 -43.67 11.96 23.85
CA LEU A 684 -43.41 10.65 24.46
C LEU A 684 -44.08 9.48 23.70
N VAL A 685 -45.21 9.73 23.03
CA VAL A 685 -46.06 8.70 22.40
C VAL A 685 -45.89 8.72 20.88
N LYS A 686 -45.46 7.59 20.31
CA LYS A 686 -45.18 7.42 18.88
C LYS A 686 -46.46 7.12 18.07
N GLU A 687 -47.45 8.02 18.07
CA GLU A 687 -48.69 7.82 17.28
C GLU A 687 -48.42 7.78 15.77
N THR A 688 -47.53 8.65 15.28
CA THR A 688 -46.98 8.60 13.92
C THR A 688 -45.47 8.81 13.94
N LYS A 689 -44.71 7.98 13.22
CA LYS A 689 -43.26 8.20 13.06
C LYS A 689 -43.02 9.43 12.16
N PRO A 690 -42.27 10.46 12.62
CA PRO A 690 -41.86 11.55 11.75
C PRO A 690 -41.07 11.06 10.54
N LYS A 691 -41.22 11.76 9.40
CA LYS A 691 -40.45 11.45 8.19
C LYS A 691 -38.98 11.89 8.28
N GLY A 692 -38.72 12.95 9.05
CA GLY A 692 -37.40 13.55 9.23
C GLY A 692 -36.65 13.00 10.43
N VAL A 693 -35.33 12.84 10.30
CA VAL A 693 -34.42 12.53 11.40
C VAL A 693 -33.26 13.53 11.35
N LEU A 694 -33.10 14.31 12.42
CA LEU A 694 -32.09 15.37 12.53
C LEU A 694 -31.00 15.00 13.53
N HIS A 695 -29.75 15.39 13.27
CA HIS A 695 -28.72 15.42 14.31
C HIS A 695 -28.87 16.70 15.13
N TRP A 696 -28.36 16.69 16.35
CA TRP A 696 -28.52 17.78 17.31
C TRP A 696 -27.41 17.71 18.36
N VAL A 697 -27.22 18.81 19.08
CA VAL A 697 -26.35 18.89 20.27
C VAL A 697 -27.09 19.69 21.33
N ALA A 698 -27.06 19.29 22.60
CA ALA A 698 -27.66 20.05 23.69
C ALA A 698 -26.60 20.74 24.57
N GLU A 699 -27.08 21.67 25.40
CA GLU A 699 -26.31 22.16 26.55
C GLU A 699 -25.93 20.97 27.45
N PRO A 700 -24.64 20.78 27.82
CA PRO A 700 -24.19 19.64 28.63
C PRO A 700 -24.79 19.62 30.04
N SER A 701 -25.13 20.81 30.54
CA SER A 701 -25.88 21.07 31.77
C SER A 701 -26.68 22.37 31.56
N PRO A 702 -27.80 22.60 32.26
CA PRO A 702 -28.62 23.79 32.09
C PRO A 702 -27.82 25.09 32.13
N GLY A 703 -27.89 25.89 31.07
CA GLY A 703 -27.21 27.19 30.95
C GLY A 703 -25.71 27.13 30.65
N ALA A 704 -25.13 25.94 30.37
CA ALA A 704 -23.77 25.80 29.87
C ALA A 704 -23.77 25.71 28.34
N GLU A 705 -22.89 26.44 27.67
CA GLU A 705 -22.74 26.31 26.20
C GLU A 705 -22.22 24.92 25.81
N PRO A 706 -22.62 24.38 24.65
CA PRO A 706 -21.98 23.20 24.05
C PRO A 706 -20.48 23.40 23.76
N LEU A 707 -19.78 22.30 23.51
CA LEU A 707 -18.37 22.32 23.12
C LEU A 707 -18.22 23.01 21.75
N LYS A 708 -17.52 24.15 21.70
CA LYS A 708 -17.22 24.88 20.46
C LYS A 708 -16.02 24.26 19.73
N VAL A 709 -16.15 24.03 18.42
CA VAL A 709 -15.11 23.44 17.57
C VAL A 709 -15.00 24.20 16.25
N GLU A 710 -13.78 24.31 15.70
CA GLU A 710 -13.58 24.80 14.34
C GLU A 710 -13.76 23.64 13.34
N VAL A 711 -14.52 23.86 12.28
CA VAL A 711 -14.71 22.88 11.19
C VAL A 711 -14.31 23.49 9.86
N ARG A 712 -13.44 22.80 9.12
CA ARG A 712 -12.93 23.19 7.81
C ARG A 712 -13.54 22.30 6.74
N LEU A 713 -14.35 22.89 5.87
CA LEU A 713 -14.96 22.21 4.73
C LEU A 713 -14.10 22.44 3.49
N PHE A 714 -13.72 21.36 2.81
CA PHE A 714 -12.89 21.40 1.60
C PHE A 714 -13.68 20.92 0.39
N GLU A 715 -13.62 21.69 -0.70
CA GLU A 715 -14.14 21.33 -2.02
C GLU A 715 -12.97 21.18 -3.02
N LYS A 716 -13.29 20.75 -4.25
CA LYS A 716 -12.30 20.62 -5.33
C LYS A 716 -11.57 21.96 -5.55
N LEU A 717 -10.23 21.92 -5.61
CA LEU A 717 -9.37 23.11 -5.73
C LEU A 717 -9.50 23.79 -7.10
N PHE A 718 -9.79 23.01 -8.14
CA PHE A 718 -9.94 23.44 -9.53
C PHE A 718 -11.34 23.08 -10.04
N HIS A 719 -11.95 23.99 -10.81
CA HIS A 719 -13.24 23.74 -11.44
C HIS A 719 -13.14 22.70 -12.57
N SER A 720 -12.12 22.82 -13.42
CA SER A 720 -11.91 21.92 -14.55
C SER A 720 -11.41 20.54 -14.11
N GLU A 721 -11.80 19.49 -14.84
CA GLU A 721 -11.27 18.14 -14.58
C GLU A 721 -9.78 18.04 -14.92
N ASN A 722 -9.32 18.70 -15.99
CA ASN A 722 -7.90 18.77 -16.37
C ASN A 722 -7.36 20.21 -16.36
N PRO A 723 -7.10 20.82 -15.19
CA PRO A 723 -6.49 22.14 -15.11
C PRO A 723 -5.04 22.14 -15.62
N SER A 724 -4.43 20.98 -15.88
CA SER A 724 -3.04 20.92 -16.32
C SER A 724 -2.86 21.39 -17.77
N GLU A 725 -3.89 21.26 -18.62
CA GLU A 725 -3.89 21.62 -20.05
C GLU A 725 -4.33 23.08 -20.34
N LEU A 726 -4.86 23.79 -19.34
CA LEU A 726 -5.24 25.19 -19.49
C LEU A 726 -4.01 26.12 -19.57
N GLU A 727 -4.06 27.12 -20.44
CA GLU A 727 -3.06 28.19 -20.52
C GLU A 727 -3.03 29.00 -19.22
N ASP A 728 -4.16 29.58 -18.82
CA ASP A 728 -4.37 30.14 -17.48
C ASP A 728 -5.06 29.12 -16.55
N TRP A 729 -4.27 28.18 -16.07
CA TRP A 729 -4.69 27.21 -15.07
C TRP A 729 -4.85 27.80 -13.65
N LEU A 730 -4.40 29.03 -13.38
CA LEU A 730 -4.61 29.67 -12.07
C LEU A 730 -5.99 30.34 -12.00
N GLY A 731 -6.50 30.88 -13.12
CA GLY A 731 -7.86 31.38 -13.22
C GLY A 731 -8.96 30.33 -12.99
N ASP A 732 -8.63 29.03 -13.07
CA ASP A 732 -9.53 27.90 -12.82
C ASP A 732 -9.63 27.51 -11.32
N LEU A 733 -8.90 28.19 -10.44
CA LEU A 733 -8.96 27.96 -8.99
C LEU A 733 -10.34 28.31 -8.42
N ASN A 734 -10.91 27.37 -7.64
CA ASN A 734 -12.19 27.53 -6.98
C ASN A 734 -12.05 28.41 -5.71
N PRO A 735 -12.65 29.61 -5.66
CA PRO A 735 -12.58 30.49 -4.48
C PRO A 735 -13.33 29.90 -3.27
N HIS A 736 -14.26 28.97 -3.50
CA HIS A 736 -15.00 28.24 -2.46
C HIS A 736 -14.37 26.87 -2.14
N SER A 737 -13.08 26.66 -2.47
CA SER A 737 -12.37 25.40 -2.19
C SER A 737 -12.11 25.14 -0.69
N LYS A 738 -12.22 26.17 0.17
CA LYS A 738 -12.06 26.09 1.63
C LYS A 738 -13.06 27.02 2.31
N GLU A 739 -13.88 26.47 3.20
CA GLU A 739 -14.76 27.21 4.11
C GLU A 739 -14.37 26.88 5.56
N ILE A 740 -14.37 27.89 6.44
CA ILE A 740 -13.99 27.75 7.86
C ILE A 740 -15.16 28.20 8.73
N ILE A 741 -15.62 27.28 9.58
CA ILE A 741 -16.73 27.48 10.52
C ILE A 741 -16.13 27.47 11.93
N ASN A 742 -16.08 28.62 12.60
CA ASN A 742 -15.37 28.75 13.88
C ASN A 742 -16.18 28.30 15.11
N ASP A 743 -17.51 28.40 15.03
CA ASP A 743 -18.44 28.29 16.17
C ASP A 743 -19.42 27.11 16.01
N ALA A 744 -18.96 25.99 15.46
CA ALA A 744 -19.75 24.77 15.40
C ALA A 744 -19.88 24.15 16.80
N TYR A 745 -21.03 23.53 17.10
CA TYR A 745 -21.33 22.92 18.40
C TYR A 745 -21.19 21.40 18.33
N ALA A 746 -20.45 20.82 19.27
CA ALA A 746 -20.14 19.40 19.35
C ALA A 746 -20.66 18.78 20.66
N VAL A 747 -20.93 17.47 20.62
CA VAL A 747 -21.19 16.70 21.84
C VAL A 747 -19.98 16.71 22.80
N PRO A 748 -20.17 16.72 24.13
CA PRO A 748 -19.07 16.85 25.09
C PRO A 748 -18.03 15.72 25.03
N SER A 749 -18.41 14.53 24.55
CA SER A 749 -17.51 13.38 24.38
C SER A 749 -16.36 13.65 23.41
N LEU A 750 -16.48 14.64 22.51
CA LEU A 750 -15.40 15.03 21.59
C LEU A 750 -14.28 15.84 22.27
N ALA A 751 -14.45 16.30 23.52
CA ALA A 751 -13.42 17.06 24.22
C ALA A 751 -12.10 16.27 24.44
N GLY A 752 -12.15 14.93 24.40
CA GLY A 752 -10.98 14.06 24.50
C GLY A 752 -10.40 13.59 23.16
N ALA A 753 -10.84 14.14 22.03
CA ALA A 753 -10.38 13.72 20.70
C ALA A 753 -8.91 14.13 20.47
N SER A 754 -8.11 13.19 19.99
CA SER A 754 -6.67 13.35 19.72
C SER A 754 -6.39 13.69 18.26
N ILE A 755 -5.25 14.32 17.99
CA ILE A 755 -4.80 14.67 16.63
C ILE A 755 -4.78 13.41 15.74
N GLY A 756 -5.43 13.48 14.58
CA GLY A 756 -5.57 12.37 13.64
C GLY A 756 -6.75 11.41 13.91
N ASP A 757 -7.47 11.55 15.04
CA ASP A 757 -8.72 10.81 15.27
C ASP A 757 -9.73 11.15 14.18
N LYS A 758 -10.54 10.16 13.79
CA LYS A 758 -11.48 10.25 12.67
C LYS A 758 -12.88 9.96 13.15
N PHE A 759 -13.85 10.73 12.67
CA PHE A 759 -15.25 10.62 13.07
C PHE A 759 -16.16 10.71 11.85
N GLN A 760 -17.28 9.98 11.86
CA GLN A 760 -18.41 10.32 11.02
C GLN A 760 -19.28 11.33 11.77
N PHE A 761 -19.30 12.58 11.32
CA PHE A 761 -20.29 13.55 11.79
C PHE A 761 -21.62 13.20 11.15
N GLU A 762 -22.62 12.93 11.99
CA GLU A 762 -23.93 12.45 11.57
C GLU A 762 -24.55 13.38 10.51
N ARG A 763 -25.05 12.80 9.41
CA ARG A 763 -25.59 13.47 8.21
C ARG A 763 -24.63 14.36 7.41
N LEU A 764 -23.48 14.77 7.96
CA LEU A 764 -22.56 15.73 7.33
C LEU A 764 -21.45 15.09 6.48
N GLY A 765 -20.71 14.12 7.04
CA GLY A 765 -19.52 13.59 6.38
C GLY A 765 -18.57 12.86 7.33
N TYR A 766 -17.38 12.55 6.82
CA TYR A 766 -16.25 12.07 7.62
C TYR A 766 -15.25 13.19 7.82
N PHE A 767 -14.76 13.31 9.05
CA PHE A 767 -13.89 14.38 9.52
C PHE A 767 -12.71 13.79 10.30
N ALA A 768 -11.59 14.50 10.31
CA ALA A 768 -10.42 14.15 11.12
C ALA A 768 -9.93 15.35 11.93
N VAL A 769 -9.41 15.10 13.14
CA VAL A 769 -8.81 16.13 14.00
C VAL A 769 -7.51 16.63 13.37
N ASP A 770 -7.46 17.93 13.07
CA ASP A 770 -6.34 18.59 12.40
C ASP A 770 -5.15 18.84 13.34
N LEU A 771 -3.96 18.99 12.75
CA LEU A 771 -2.71 19.33 13.45
C LEU A 771 -2.78 20.67 14.23
N ASP A 772 -3.64 21.60 13.81
CA ASP A 772 -3.83 22.89 14.50
C ASP A 772 -4.67 22.76 15.79
N SER A 773 -5.12 21.56 16.16
CA SER A 773 -5.91 21.30 17.37
C SER A 773 -5.06 21.41 18.64
N THR A 774 -5.68 21.92 19.71
CA THR A 774 -5.10 22.07 21.04
C THR A 774 -6.14 21.77 22.12
N ASP A 775 -5.72 21.55 23.37
CA ASP A 775 -6.60 21.32 24.53
C ASP A 775 -7.69 22.38 24.74
N LYS A 776 -7.55 23.57 24.12
CA LYS A 776 -8.50 24.70 24.20
C LYS A 776 -9.31 24.92 22.93
N LYS A 777 -8.93 24.29 21.82
CA LYS A 777 -9.52 24.51 20.50
C LYS A 777 -9.34 23.26 19.64
N LEU A 778 -10.41 22.50 19.46
CA LEU A 778 -10.43 21.40 18.51
C LEU A 778 -10.73 21.92 17.10
N VAL A 779 -10.01 21.38 16.11
CA VAL A 779 -10.11 21.74 14.70
C VAL A 779 -10.35 20.47 13.90
N PHE A 780 -11.40 20.44 13.08
CA PHE A 780 -11.77 19.27 12.28
C PHE A 780 -11.72 19.57 10.78
N ASN A 781 -10.97 18.76 10.03
CA ASN A 781 -10.94 18.79 8.57
C ASN A 781 -12.01 17.85 8.01
N ARG A 782 -12.83 18.30 7.05
CA ARG A 782 -13.70 17.40 6.28
C ARG A 782 -12.85 16.52 5.36
N THR A 783 -12.78 15.23 5.68
CA THR A 783 -12.08 14.24 4.86
C THR A 783 -12.85 13.92 3.59
N VAL A 784 -14.15 13.59 3.69
CA VAL A 784 -15.02 13.29 2.54
C VAL A 784 -16.49 13.41 2.94
N THR A 785 -17.37 13.72 1.99
CA THR A 785 -18.84 13.72 2.18
C THR A 785 -19.39 12.30 2.36
N LEU A 786 -20.63 12.15 2.83
CA LEU A 786 -21.25 10.81 2.97
C LEU A 786 -21.64 10.17 1.63
N ARG A 787 -21.83 10.97 0.59
CA ARG A 787 -22.27 10.55 -0.75
C ARG A 787 -21.54 11.38 -1.80
N ASP A 788 -21.36 10.80 -2.98
CA ASP A 788 -20.89 11.52 -4.15
C ASP A 788 -21.84 12.68 -4.49
N SER A 789 -21.28 13.84 -4.78
CA SER A 789 -21.99 14.98 -5.40
C SER A 789 -22.39 14.70 -6.85
N PHE A 790 -22.12 13.50 -7.36
CA PHE A 790 -22.31 13.12 -8.75
C PHE A 790 -23.79 13.03 -9.09
N SER A 791 -24.30 14.02 -9.82
CA SER A 791 -25.52 13.88 -10.58
C SER A 791 -25.34 12.73 -11.57
N LYS A 792 -25.94 11.56 -11.29
CA LYS A 792 -26.08 10.50 -12.31
C LYS A 792 -26.70 11.15 -13.53
N GLY A 793 -25.94 11.18 -14.63
CA GLY A 793 -26.33 11.90 -15.85
C GLY A 793 -27.72 11.46 -16.29
N GLY A 794 -28.72 12.32 -16.03
CA GLY A 794 -30.01 12.20 -16.67
C GLY A 794 -29.79 12.33 -18.16
N SER A 795 -30.19 11.33 -18.94
CA SER A 795 -30.08 11.38 -20.38
C SER A 795 -30.96 12.51 -20.91
N SER A 796 -30.33 13.66 -21.15
CA SER A 796 -30.92 14.78 -21.89
C SER A 796 -31.18 14.29 -23.31
N LYS A 797 -32.33 13.66 -23.53
CA LYS A 797 -32.87 13.44 -24.87
C LYS A 797 -32.89 14.81 -25.56
N PRO A 798 -32.31 14.96 -26.75
CA PRO A 798 -32.42 16.21 -27.48
C PRO A 798 -33.90 16.44 -27.78
N VAL A 799 -34.44 17.52 -27.22
CA VAL A 799 -35.72 18.08 -27.66
C VAL A 799 -35.47 18.67 -29.05
N LYS A 800 -36.36 18.35 -30.00
CA LYS A 800 -36.30 18.85 -31.38
C LYS A 800 -36.54 20.35 -31.46
#